data_AF-A0A7W4YCU7-F1
#
_entry.id   AF-A0A7W4YCU7-F1
#
_cell.length_a   1.000
_cell.length_b   1.000
_cell.length_c   1.000
_cell.angle_alpha   90.00
_cell.angle_beta   90.00
_cell.angle_gamma   90.00
#
_symmetry.space_group_name_H-M   'P 1'
#
loop_
_entity.id
_entity.type
_entity.pdbx_description
1 polymer ?
#
loop_
_entity_poly.entity_id
_entity_poly.type
_entity_poly.pdbx_seq_one_letter_code
_entity_poly.pdbx_strand_id
1 'polypeptide(L)'
;MITAGTTAAVEVFTALGWAWASLADVESLPLGTREQQAVARRGLASGEWGEIGHLGENSYGWIPWTDVDENLLAVFAVRVGVDARRAVRLLGQAHRVDDELTTRLVEARGARFAAQFVTEACRSGGRPWEHATSTHAGAVVRLVERGDLPVPEDLGYLKDWSVYALGALTGGGELVPSHRGWCEPDTIRRRLPEHVRAGVAVGVPATGPFGTVVPAAVDRGWLVRDEAVDLVLAALDAAQRPGDRKAWAQVLTGPLGLTDGELIARADALVAVLAHGEGPVVELLAPRLIAGAPDDVLGDVLAVTLLVPTKKVLRLLLTTAAERPRPSSDVVDTVAPLVAAYLASTDRALARAAATLTEAWGMDAALVEDAPAAAGLWLATPPVWDVPRFDAGTVSGAALTEAAALLTRRPEGVVDLDVERFLALANAVAAQDRAEARTALGGARGSWVGGLRCVPAWVTGERSPLLDIPPTDAPDAWNRDGTVWGPAEAREAAVLQRLGEVPVLLSTPTWVDLRIDPADLVDRLAAYTAAGAVVSEADLYLACTRLDPTLATEQVRAALDDLPVPVVLQDGAPAAVTAGPTVRRYLDAPFPEPALRLSRDGKRWEQASLTVPPEALSTFPARQGRRRSYELPGIEVFPAWGDALRGIGHSVDAASGLVLRQYARRGTPLTPGLAVNLLGAQRGFHPAAAVDGTTAIREAWERGLLRPGVADVRLLDWAANPSSLVALARACAELAADGLLSVVWPVLDDLLLASLRAPRMLAGTAEVAETMRSLLPAVLAAVASGDADPTVLGVPGLRALAGRPGSSNAVTAARAAAAGLPAVPADPAVTAPVRVEPAASPFDAVWAPGAGTLPAVDDHATLTARWVGRDATRKLLAVDLTLPDRPHEPYRVVKEWFYDLENEGQCAARSAAGHAWLHWDETAGRLVVSPHRDWRGQTDGPLRRGDAVPPLTTSMVAVVLASLSHADHHPQELLRSGLVGSAAVALAVRALVRHPDVSPARMVRPLESDATTLPVLWPVLVESVRHAATVDGAPPHWLNRVLDVALLHAAHLREAADRGLLPGDAPTWPGLAVLAARPGSSAALRKARDLSARLLTDPGRPSSAGPLPVPVTSLDQTGRP
;
A
#
# COMPACT_ATOMS: atom_id res chain seq x y z
N MET A 1 8.28 -38.02 7.45
CA MET A 1 8.75 -39.38 7.82
C MET A 1 10.20 -39.31 8.27
N ILE A 2 10.51 -39.82 9.47
CA ILE A 2 11.86 -39.88 10.02
C ILE A 2 12.73 -40.83 9.20
N THR A 3 13.95 -40.40 8.87
CA THR A 3 14.91 -41.26 8.17
C THR A 3 15.53 -42.28 9.13
N ALA A 4 16.00 -43.43 8.61
CA ALA A 4 16.75 -44.40 9.40
C ALA A 4 17.99 -43.77 10.09
N GLY A 5 18.62 -42.79 9.43
CA GLY A 5 19.73 -42.03 10.01
C GLY A 5 19.31 -41.16 11.20
N THR A 6 18.18 -40.47 11.11
CA THR A 6 17.63 -39.66 12.20
C THR A 6 17.21 -40.53 13.39
N THR A 7 16.63 -41.71 13.14
CA THR A 7 16.29 -42.68 14.19
C THR A 7 17.53 -43.10 14.98
N ALA A 8 18.60 -43.50 14.29
CA ALA A 8 19.87 -43.87 14.92
C ALA A 8 20.50 -42.72 15.72
N ALA A 9 20.30 -41.46 15.29
CA ALA A 9 20.75 -40.30 16.05
C ALA A 9 19.95 -40.07 17.34
N VAL A 10 18.63 -40.29 17.31
CA VAL A 10 17.74 -40.22 18.49
C VAL A 10 18.05 -41.33 19.49
N GLU A 11 18.40 -42.53 19.02
CA GLU A 11 18.89 -43.63 19.89
C GLU A 11 20.19 -43.24 20.62
N VAL A 12 21.16 -42.66 19.90
CA VAL A 12 22.41 -42.15 20.52
C VAL A 12 22.10 -41.04 21.53
N PHE A 13 21.25 -40.09 21.17
CA PHE A 13 20.80 -39.01 22.06
C PHE A 13 20.19 -39.57 23.37
N THR A 14 19.30 -40.56 23.25
CA THR A 14 18.63 -41.21 24.39
C THR A 14 19.60 -42.01 25.25
N ALA A 15 20.50 -42.79 24.64
CA ALA A 15 21.50 -43.60 25.34
C ALA A 15 22.50 -42.76 26.14
N LEU A 16 22.75 -41.52 25.71
CA LEU A 16 23.62 -40.56 26.41
C LEU A 16 22.89 -39.77 27.51
N GLY A 17 21.61 -40.06 27.76
CA GLY A 17 20.82 -39.45 28.82
C GLY A 17 20.21 -38.09 28.49
N TRP A 18 20.29 -37.64 27.22
CA TRP A 18 19.78 -36.32 26.83
C TRP A 18 18.25 -36.22 26.86
N ALA A 19 17.54 -37.32 26.61
CA ALA A 19 16.07 -37.34 26.57
C ALA A 19 15.40 -36.98 27.90
N TRP A 20 16.14 -37.06 29.01
CA TRP A 20 15.65 -36.83 30.36
C TRP A 20 16.31 -35.61 31.03
N ALA A 21 17.15 -34.88 30.31
CA ALA A 21 17.88 -33.73 30.82
C ALA A 21 17.07 -32.43 30.71
N SER A 22 17.55 -31.36 31.34
CA SER A 22 16.98 -30.02 31.18
C SER A 22 17.92 -29.13 30.35
N LEU A 23 17.39 -28.00 29.83
CA LEU A 23 18.20 -26.99 29.14
C LEU A 23 19.32 -26.41 30.04
N ALA A 24 19.20 -26.50 31.36
CA ALA A 24 20.25 -26.06 32.28
C ALA A 24 21.46 -27.01 32.30
N ASP A 25 21.29 -28.28 31.94
CA ASP A 25 22.33 -29.30 32.05
C ASP A 25 23.13 -29.49 30.74
N VAL A 26 22.61 -28.94 29.62
CA VAL A 26 23.05 -29.27 28.25
C VAL A 26 24.51 -29.03 27.95
N GLU A 27 25.19 -28.14 28.67
CA GLU A 27 26.61 -27.86 28.47
C GLU A 27 27.50 -28.94 29.12
N SER A 28 26.98 -29.66 30.13
CA SER A 28 27.69 -30.70 30.88
C SER A 28 27.44 -32.13 30.39
N LEU A 29 26.38 -32.34 29.59
CA LEU A 29 25.99 -33.67 29.12
C LEU A 29 27.03 -34.31 28.18
N PRO A 30 27.20 -35.66 28.23
CA PRO A 30 28.16 -36.36 27.39
C PRO A 30 27.72 -36.38 25.92
N LEU A 31 28.68 -36.31 25.00
CA LEU A 31 28.44 -36.44 23.55
C LEU A 31 28.72 -37.86 23.02
N GLY A 32 29.11 -38.79 23.89
CA GLY A 32 29.41 -40.17 23.54
C GLY A 32 30.77 -40.36 22.85
N THR A 33 31.02 -41.58 22.37
CA THR A 33 32.25 -41.95 21.65
C THR A 33 32.31 -41.29 20.28
N ARG A 34 33.49 -41.28 19.62
CA ARG A 34 33.64 -40.71 18.27
C ARG A 34 32.70 -41.36 17.24
N GLU A 35 32.44 -42.65 17.38
CA GLU A 35 31.52 -43.40 16.52
C GLU A 35 30.07 -42.95 16.74
N GLN A 36 29.64 -42.83 18.00
CA GLN A 36 28.32 -42.31 18.36
C GLN A 36 28.11 -40.88 17.85
N GLN A 37 29.10 -40.00 18.02
CA GLN A 37 29.06 -38.63 17.48
C GLN A 37 28.96 -38.60 15.95
N ALA A 38 29.68 -39.49 15.25
CA ALA A 38 29.63 -39.57 13.79
C ALA A 38 28.26 -40.04 13.28
N VAL A 39 27.63 -40.99 13.98
CA VAL A 39 26.27 -41.47 13.70
C VAL A 39 25.26 -40.34 13.94
N ALA A 40 25.30 -39.72 15.13
CA ALA A 40 24.40 -38.63 15.50
C ALA A 40 24.51 -37.44 14.52
N ARG A 41 25.72 -36.97 14.23
CA ARG A 41 25.94 -35.86 13.30
C ARG A 41 25.38 -36.17 11.91
N ARG A 42 25.60 -37.38 11.38
CA ARG A 42 25.10 -37.77 10.06
C ARG A 42 23.58 -37.80 10.01
N GLY A 43 22.94 -38.32 11.07
CA GLY A 43 21.49 -38.40 11.17
C GLY A 43 20.77 -37.07 11.40
N LEU A 44 21.46 -36.08 11.97
CA LEU A 44 20.92 -34.76 12.31
C LEU A 44 21.29 -33.65 11.30
N ALA A 45 22.28 -33.89 10.43
CA ALA A 45 22.76 -32.93 9.44
C ALA A 45 21.69 -32.52 8.41
N SER A 46 20.70 -33.37 8.13
CA SER A 46 19.62 -33.11 7.18
C SER A 46 18.30 -33.74 7.65
N GLY A 47 17.23 -33.53 6.89
CA GLY A 47 15.88 -34.02 7.22
C GLY A 47 15.08 -33.07 8.12
N GLU A 48 13.77 -33.20 8.10
CA GLU A 48 12.86 -32.50 9.00
C GLU A 48 12.58 -33.37 10.23
N TRP A 49 12.43 -32.74 11.40
CA TRP A 49 12.19 -33.44 12.67
C TRP A 49 10.72 -33.48 13.06
N GLY A 50 9.92 -32.76 12.30
CA GLY A 50 8.50 -32.60 12.49
C GLY A 50 7.96 -31.83 11.31
N GLU A 51 6.68 -31.52 11.40
CA GLU A 51 6.01 -30.67 10.44
C GLU A 51 5.08 -29.73 11.18
N ILE A 52 4.81 -28.57 10.59
CA ILE A 52 3.75 -27.72 11.08
C ILE A 52 2.44 -28.45 10.77
N GLY A 53 1.77 -28.88 11.83
CA GLY A 53 0.62 -29.76 11.77
C GLY A 53 -0.39 -29.50 12.89
N HIS A 54 -1.51 -30.21 12.85
CA HIS A 54 -2.60 -30.06 13.79
C HIS A 54 -2.27 -30.69 15.14
N LEU A 55 -2.22 -29.89 16.21
CA LEU A 55 -2.09 -30.40 17.59
C LEU A 55 -3.45 -30.64 18.26
N GLY A 56 -4.55 -30.10 17.70
CA GLY A 56 -5.92 -30.23 18.22
C GLY A 56 -6.89 -29.32 17.46
N GLU A 57 -8.21 -29.46 17.67
CA GLU A 57 -9.34 -28.99 16.85
C GLU A 57 -9.30 -27.54 16.31
N ASN A 58 -8.48 -26.65 16.89
CA ASN A 58 -8.18 -25.28 16.42
C ASN A 58 -6.76 -24.82 16.79
N SER A 59 -5.79 -25.73 16.89
CA SER A 59 -4.40 -25.39 17.24
C SER A 59 -3.42 -26.05 16.29
N TYR A 60 -2.73 -25.24 15.50
CA TYR A 60 -1.50 -25.63 14.86
C TYR A 60 -0.34 -25.42 15.79
N GLY A 61 0.52 -26.41 15.77
CA GLY A 61 1.87 -26.21 16.19
C GLY A 61 2.78 -27.14 15.43
N TRP A 62 4.00 -27.12 15.87
CA TRP A 62 4.96 -28.08 15.42
C TRP A 62 4.54 -29.48 15.91
N ILE A 63 4.22 -30.41 15.00
CA ILE A 63 4.09 -31.84 15.30
C ILE A 63 5.49 -32.44 15.22
N PRO A 64 6.11 -32.78 16.35
CA PRO A 64 7.38 -33.47 16.31
C PRO A 64 7.15 -34.87 15.74
N TRP A 65 7.93 -35.26 14.75
CA TRP A 65 8.00 -36.65 14.33
C TRP A 65 8.86 -37.47 15.30
N THR A 66 9.69 -36.81 16.10
CA THR A 66 10.51 -37.42 17.15
C THR A 66 9.76 -37.47 18.47
N ASP A 67 10.05 -38.46 19.32
CA ASP A 67 9.47 -38.65 20.64
C ASP A 67 10.31 -37.98 21.77
N VAL A 68 11.24 -37.11 21.39
CA VAL A 68 12.19 -36.43 22.29
C VAL A 68 12.05 -34.91 22.22
N ASP A 69 12.51 -34.19 23.26
CA ASP A 69 12.45 -32.72 23.27
C ASP A 69 13.36 -32.15 22.18
N GLU A 70 12.76 -31.56 21.15
CA GLU A 70 13.49 -31.03 20.00
C GLU A 70 14.37 -29.82 20.31
N ASN A 71 14.09 -29.09 21.38
CA ASN A 71 15.00 -28.02 21.83
C ASN A 71 16.32 -28.65 22.30
N LEU A 72 16.24 -29.73 23.08
CA LEU A 72 17.41 -30.50 23.51
C LEU A 72 18.07 -31.21 22.33
N LEU A 73 17.30 -31.72 21.37
CA LEU A 73 17.83 -32.35 20.16
C LEU A 73 18.56 -31.35 19.26
N ALA A 74 18.06 -30.11 19.15
CA ALA A 74 18.72 -29.03 18.43
C ALA A 74 20.04 -28.65 19.10
N VAL A 75 20.05 -28.50 20.42
CA VAL A 75 21.28 -28.25 21.19
C VAL A 75 22.27 -29.40 21.03
N PHE A 76 21.80 -30.65 21.11
CA PHE A 76 22.63 -31.84 20.89
C PHE A 76 23.22 -31.84 19.48
N ALA A 77 22.42 -31.59 18.43
CA ALA A 77 22.86 -31.52 17.05
C ALA A 77 23.99 -30.49 16.87
N VAL A 78 23.83 -29.30 17.48
CA VAL A 78 24.86 -28.27 17.50
C VAL A 78 26.11 -28.77 18.23
N ARG A 79 26.01 -29.42 19.40
CA ARG A 79 27.20 -29.91 20.12
C ARG A 79 27.90 -31.09 19.42
N VAL A 80 27.19 -32.00 18.76
CA VAL A 80 27.80 -33.14 18.03
C VAL A 80 28.39 -32.77 16.67
N GLY A 81 28.16 -31.54 16.19
CA GLY A 81 28.95 -30.99 15.11
C GLY A 81 28.24 -30.79 13.77
N VAL A 82 26.92 -30.54 13.72
CA VAL A 82 26.26 -30.12 12.47
C VAL A 82 26.83 -28.79 11.96
N ASP A 83 26.66 -28.51 10.67
CA ASP A 83 27.14 -27.27 10.05
C ASP A 83 26.31 -26.04 10.46
N ALA A 84 26.84 -24.86 10.17
CA ALA A 84 26.27 -23.58 10.59
C ALA A 84 24.88 -23.31 9.99
N ARG A 85 24.67 -23.64 8.71
CA ARG A 85 23.38 -23.45 8.03
C ARG A 85 22.30 -24.31 8.68
N ARG A 86 22.62 -25.57 8.98
CA ARG A 86 21.73 -26.46 9.72
C ARG A 86 21.49 -25.98 11.14
N ALA A 87 22.52 -25.53 11.85
CA ALA A 87 22.39 -24.98 13.20
C ALA A 87 21.46 -23.77 13.27
N VAL A 88 21.59 -22.81 12.34
CA VAL A 88 20.70 -21.63 12.23
C VAL A 88 19.24 -22.07 12.06
N ARG A 89 18.97 -23.04 11.18
CA ARG A 89 17.61 -23.55 10.97
C ARG A 89 17.04 -24.22 12.24
N LEU A 90 17.82 -25.11 12.85
CA LEU A 90 17.37 -25.89 14.01
C LEU A 90 17.14 -24.99 15.24
N LEU A 91 18.08 -24.10 15.54
CA LEU A 91 17.95 -23.16 16.65
C LEU A 91 16.84 -22.14 16.41
N GLY A 92 16.54 -21.81 15.14
CA GLY A 92 15.41 -20.93 14.80
C GLY A 92 14.04 -21.56 15.09
N GLN A 93 13.96 -22.89 15.18
CA GLN A 93 12.75 -23.64 15.54
C GLN A 93 12.69 -23.97 17.04
N ALA A 94 13.84 -23.95 17.72
CA ALA A 94 14.00 -24.27 19.14
C ALA A 94 13.64 -23.08 20.06
N HIS A 95 12.35 -22.74 20.12
CA HIS A 95 11.82 -21.57 20.82
C HIS A 95 12.10 -21.49 22.34
N ARG A 96 12.52 -22.59 23.00
CA ARG A 96 12.92 -22.57 24.43
C ARG A 96 14.41 -22.31 24.64
N VAL A 97 15.21 -22.31 23.57
CA VAL A 97 16.63 -21.99 23.62
C VAL A 97 16.75 -20.48 23.49
N ASP A 98 17.10 -19.81 24.59
CA ASP A 98 17.29 -18.36 24.57
C ASP A 98 18.56 -17.96 23.79
N ASP A 99 18.64 -16.67 23.47
CA ASP A 99 19.73 -16.11 22.68
C ASP A 99 21.09 -16.25 23.39
N GLU A 100 21.13 -16.25 24.73
CA GLU A 100 22.35 -16.33 25.52
C GLU A 100 22.92 -17.76 25.53
N LEU A 101 22.07 -18.77 25.70
CA LEU A 101 22.42 -20.18 25.54
C LEU A 101 22.83 -20.48 24.10
N THR A 102 22.11 -19.93 23.11
CA THR A 102 22.49 -20.03 21.70
C THR A 102 23.91 -19.49 21.46
N THR A 103 24.24 -18.32 22.02
CA THR A 103 25.58 -17.75 21.94
C THR A 103 26.63 -18.70 22.54
N ARG A 104 26.44 -19.20 23.77
CA ARG A 104 27.42 -20.10 24.42
C ARG A 104 27.65 -21.39 23.63
N LEU A 105 26.58 -21.97 23.06
CA LEU A 105 26.67 -23.20 22.26
C LEU A 105 27.47 -23.00 20.97
N VAL A 106 27.28 -21.85 20.31
CA VAL A 106 28.01 -21.51 19.08
C VAL A 106 29.47 -21.14 19.40
N GLU A 107 29.75 -20.45 20.51
CA GLU A 107 31.11 -20.15 20.97
C GLU A 107 31.91 -21.41 21.28
N ALA A 108 31.30 -22.39 21.94
CA ALA A 108 31.92 -23.67 22.26
C ALA A 108 32.36 -24.47 21.01
N ARG A 109 31.80 -24.17 19.83
CA ARG A 109 32.19 -24.76 18.53
C ARG A 109 33.39 -24.07 17.87
N GLY A 110 33.87 -22.98 18.46
CA GLY A 110 35.05 -22.23 18.04
C GLY A 110 34.76 -21.10 17.05
N ALA A 111 35.68 -20.13 16.98
CA ALA A 111 35.52 -18.87 16.25
C ALA A 111 35.14 -19.05 14.76
N ARG A 112 35.71 -20.06 14.07
CA ARG A 112 35.37 -20.34 12.66
C ARG A 112 33.90 -20.72 12.49
N PHE A 113 33.35 -21.51 13.41
CA PHE A 113 31.94 -21.91 13.36
C PHE A 113 31.04 -20.72 13.69
N ALA A 114 31.40 -19.91 14.70
CA ALA A 114 30.69 -18.70 15.05
C ALA A 114 30.58 -17.73 13.86
N ALA A 115 31.67 -17.49 13.13
CA ALA A 115 31.66 -16.65 11.92
C ALA A 115 30.74 -17.20 10.82
N GLN A 116 30.73 -18.52 10.61
CA GLN A 116 29.82 -19.17 9.65
C GLN A 116 28.36 -19.09 10.10
N PHE A 117 28.09 -19.24 11.40
CA PHE A 117 26.75 -19.12 11.97
C PHE A 117 26.20 -17.69 11.78
N VAL A 118 27.00 -16.67 12.10
CA VAL A 118 26.65 -15.26 11.85
C VAL A 118 26.30 -15.04 10.38
N THR A 119 27.17 -15.50 9.46
CA THR A 119 26.94 -15.35 8.02
C THR A 119 25.63 -15.99 7.55
N GLU A 120 25.34 -17.21 7.99
CA GLU A 120 24.12 -17.92 7.60
C GLU A 120 22.86 -17.32 8.26
N ALA A 121 22.96 -16.84 9.50
CA ALA A 121 21.87 -16.18 10.21
C ALA A 121 21.47 -14.85 9.55
N CYS A 122 22.44 -14.06 9.10
CA CYS A 122 22.20 -12.81 8.36
C CYS A 122 21.42 -13.04 7.05
N ARG A 123 21.64 -14.17 6.37
CA ARG A 123 20.91 -14.55 5.13
C ARG A 123 19.47 -15.01 5.39
N SER A 124 19.17 -15.51 6.58
CA SER A 124 17.86 -16.03 6.93
C SER A 124 16.89 -14.88 7.28
N GLY A 125 16.00 -14.52 6.36
CA GLY A 125 15.06 -13.40 6.47
C GLY A 125 13.90 -13.59 7.45
N GLY A 126 14.16 -13.98 8.70
CA GLY A 126 13.16 -14.25 9.74
C GLY A 126 12.66 -13.02 10.48
N ARG A 127 12.52 -11.86 9.82
CA ARG A 127 12.05 -10.61 10.45
C ARG A 127 10.55 -10.43 10.19
N PRO A 128 9.72 -10.20 11.22
CA PRO A 128 8.27 -10.12 11.06
C PRO A 128 7.77 -8.77 10.51
N TRP A 129 8.49 -7.66 10.72
CA TRP A 129 8.25 -6.35 10.09
C TRP A 129 9.52 -5.50 10.07
N GLU A 130 9.52 -4.39 9.32
CA GLU A 130 10.73 -3.66 8.91
C GLU A 130 11.68 -3.22 10.05
N HIS A 131 11.16 -2.99 11.25
CA HIS A 131 11.90 -2.42 12.39
C HIS A 131 12.00 -3.33 13.63
N ALA A 132 11.49 -4.56 13.57
CA ALA A 132 11.59 -5.56 14.66
C ALA A 132 12.84 -6.42 14.54
N THR A 133 13.30 -7.09 15.59
CA THR A 133 14.43 -8.05 15.53
C THR A 133 14.14 -9.31 14.69
N SER A 134 15.16 -9.84 14.01
CA SER A 134 15.11 -11.15 13.35
C SER A 134 15.20 -12.34 14.32
N THR A 135 14.92 -13.56 13.84
CA THR A 135 14.95 -14.81 14.63
C THR A 135 16.25 -15.05 15.41
N HIS A 136 17.43 -14.61 14.96
CA HIS A 136 18.70 -14.87 15.66
C HIS A 136 19.38 -13.60 16.19
N ALA A 137 18.66 -12.48 16.17
CA ALA A 137 19.21 -11.15 16.37
C ALA A 137 20.11 -11.02 17.61
N GLY A 138 19.67 -11.42 18.80
CA GLY A 138 20.46 -11.22 20.03
C GLY A 138 21.62 -12.20 20.15
N ALA A 139 21.49 -13.43 19.65
CA ALA A 139 22.59 -14.37 19.62
C ALA A 139 23.71 -13.89 18.68
N VAL A 140 23.35 -13.41 17.49
CA VAL A 140 24.29 -12.91 16.48
C VAL A 140 25.00 -11.64 16.94
N VAL A 141 24.28 -10.68 17.54
CA VAL A 141 24.89 -9.45 18.08
C VAL A 141 25.91 -9.79 19.18
N ARG A 142 25.59 -10.71 20.10
CA ARG A 142 26.55 -11.17 21.12
C ARG A 142 27.75 -11.89 20.50
N LEU A 143 27.54 -12.75 19.50
CA LEU A 143 28.61 -13.51 18.85
C LEU A 143 29.60 -12.61 18.11
N VAL A 144 29.11 -11.58 17.41
CA VAL A 144 29.99 -10.62 16.73
C VAL A 144 30.88 -9.90 17.72
N GLU A 145 30.33 -9.56 18.89
CA GLU A 145 31.06 -8.84 19.92
C GLU A 145 32.02 -9.74 20.72
N ARG A 146 31.52 -10.81 21.33
CA ARG A 146 32.31 -11.72 22.18
C ARG A 146 33.35 -12.52 21.40
N GLY A 147 33.05 -12.83 20.14
CA GLY A 147 33.96 -13.53 19.23
C GLY A 147 34.96 -12.61 18.52
N ASP A 148 34.92 -11.29 18.77
CA ASP A 148 35.69 -10.25 18.07
C ASP A 148 35.65 -10.42 16.54
N LEU A 149 34.47 -10.75 16.01
CA LEU A 149 34.26 -10.98 14.58
C LEU A 149 34.14 -9.65 13.84
N PRO A 150 34.47 -9.57 12.54
CA PRO A 150 34.19 -8.38 11.73
C PRO A 150 32.71 -7.99 11.80
N VAL A 151 32.40 -6.70 11.89
CA VAL A 151 31.01 -6.22 11.82
C VAL A 151 30.43 -6.62 10.46
N PRO A 152 29.34 -7.40 10.39
CA PRO A 152 28.70 -7.73 9.12
C PRO A 152 28.18 -6.48 8.40
N GLU A 153 28.61 -6.27 7.16
CA GLU A 153 28.03 -5.30 6.23
C GLU A 153 26.72 -5.85 5.61
N ASP A 154 25.80 -6.29 6.48
CA ASP A 154 24.51 -6.85 6.11
C ASP A 154 23.38 -6.00 6.67
N LEU A 155 22.41 -5.65 5.81
CA LEU A 155 21.30 -4.78 6.19
C LEU A 155 20.42 -5.41 7.29
N GLY A 156 20.23 -6.73 7.26
CA GLY A 156 19.47 -7.45 8.27
C GLY A 156 20.15 -7.41 9.64
N TYR A 157 21.44 -7.70 9.68
CA TYR A 157 22.25 -7.61 10.89
C TYR A 157 22.23 -6.18 11.48
N LEU A 158 22.48 -5.17 10.66
CA LEU A 158 22.60 -3.79 11.14
C LEU A 158 21.25 -3.24 11.63
N LYS A 159 20.13 -3.69 11.06
CA LYS A 159 18.79 -3.42 11.60
C LYS A 159 18.57 -4.07 12.96
N ASP A 160 19.01 -5.32 13.14
CA ASP A 160 18.93 -6.01 14.44
C ASP A 160 19.79 -5.33 15.51
N TRP A 161 21.04 -5.06 15.17
CA TRP A 161 21.96 -4.32 16.03
C TRP A 161 21.38 -2.96 16.43
N SER A 162 20.73 -2.24 15.50
CA SER A 162 20.11 -0.94 15.77
C SER A 162 19.01 -1.00 16.84
N VAL A 163 18.23 -2.09 16.89
CA VAL A 163 17.21 -2.28 17.94
C VAL A 163 17.87 -2.44 19.31
N TYR A 164 18.90 -3.30 19.40
CA TYR A 164 19.63 -3.50 20.66
C TYR A 164 20.41 -2.25 21.08
N ALA A 165 20.99 -1.53 20.12
CA ALA A 165 21.69 -0.28 20.39
C ALA A 165 20.71 0.79 20.91
N LEU A 166 19.52 0.90 20.31
CA LEU A 166 18.49 1.80 20.80
C LEU A 166 18.04 1.44 22.22
N GLY A 167 17.90 0.15 22.53
CA GLY A 167 17.60 -0.33 23.87
C GLY A 167 18.69 0.00 24.89
N ALA A 168 19.96 -0.27 24.56
CA ALA A 168 21.11 0.02 25.42
C ALA A 168 21.28 1.52 25.69
N LEU A 169 20.96 2.35 24.69
CA LEU A 169 20.98 3.80 24.84
C LEU A 169 19.73 4.25 25.60
N THR A 170 18.52 4.04 25.09
CA THR A 170 17.31 4.73 25.58
C THR A 170 16.49 3.97 26.62
N GLY A 171 16.77 2.68 26.85
CA GLY A 171 15.90 1.77 27.60
C GLY A 171 14.62 1.39 26.85
N GLY A 172 14.51 1.73 25.55
CA GLY A 172 13.35 1.45 24.72
C GLY A 172 13.73 0.87 23.35
N GLY A 173 12.86 0.04 22.79
CA GLY A 173 13.01 -0.59 21.48
C GLY A 173 12.04 -1.77 21.33
N GLU A 174 11.89 -2.27 20.12
CA GLU A 174 10.93 -3.34 19.80
C GLU A 174 11.64 -4.69 19.60
N LEU A 175 11.77 -5.45 20.69
CA LEU A 175 12.20 -6.84 20.62
C LEU A 175 11.04 -7.73 20.17
N VAL A 176 11.31 -8.64 19.24
CA VAL A 176 10.35 -9.64 18.80
C VAL A 176 10.98 -11.03 18.84
N PRO A 177 10.45 -11.94 19.68
CA PRO A 177 9.40 -11.69 20.69
C PRO A 177 9.91 -10.79 21.83
N SER A 178 9.00 -10.07 22.50
CA SER A 178 9.35 -9.06 23.52
C SER A 178 10.10 -9.62 24.74
N HIS A 179 9.92 -10.91 25.04
CA HIS A 179 10.54 -11.60 26.18
C HIS A 179 11.93 -12.18 25.88
N ARG A 180 12.51 -11.93 24.69
CA ARG A 180 13.84 -12.40 24.28
C ARG A 180 14.99 -11.92 25.17
N GLY A 181 14.82 -10.77 25.82
CA GLY A 181 15.85 -10.15 26.65
C GLY A 181 16.84 -9.27 25.87
N TRP A 182 17.39 -8.28 26.57
CA TRP A 182 18.33 -7.32 26.00
C TRP A 182 19.76 -7.86 25.97
N CYS A 183 20.58 -7.37 25.04
CA CYS A 183 22.03 -7.50 25.14
C CYS A 183 22.55 -6.58 26.26
N GLU A 184 23.65 -6.98 26.91
CA GLU A 184 24.28 -6.13 27.91
C GLU A 184 24.76 -4.82 27.27
N PRO A 185 24.56 -3.65 27.89
CA PRO A 185 24.92 -2.36 27.29
C PRO A 185 26.38 -2.29 26.84
N ASP A 186 27.29 -2.93 27.58
CA ASP A 186 28.73 -2.98 27.22
C ASP A 186 28.99 -3.78 25.93
N THR A 187 28.14 -4.77 25.61
CA THR A 187 28.19 -5.54 24.34
C THR A 187 27.98 -4.63 23.13
N ILE A 188 27.16 -3.59 23.29
CA ILE A 188 26.91 -2.60 22.24
C ILE A 188 27.98 -1.50 22.27
N ARG A 189 28.31 -1.01 23.46
CA ARG A 189 29.14 0.19 23.65
C ARG A 189 30.52 0.08 23.02
N ARG A 190 31.22 -1.05 23.17
CA ARG A 190 32.64 -1.19 22.79
C ARG A 190 32.90 -0.86 21.31
N ARG A 191 32.03 -1.36 20.41
CA ARG A 191 32.17 -1.23 18.96
C ARG A 191 31.05 -0.43 18.31
N LEU A 192 30.37 0.42 19.08
CA LEU A 192 29.29 1.26 18.56
C LEU A 192 29.73 2.11 17.36
N PRO A 193 30.87 2.83 17.40
CA PRO A 193 31.29 3.63 16.24
C PRO A 193 31.48 2.81 14.97
N GLU A 194 32.04 1.60 15.08
CA GLU A 194 32.24 0.71 13.94
C GLU A 194 30.91 0.26 13.31
N HIS A 195 29.91 -0.07 14.14
CA HIS A 195 28.59 -0.43 13.68
C HIS A 195 27.81 0.73 13.06
N VAL A 196 27.98 1.95 13.58
CA VAL A 196 27.40 3.14 12.95
C VAL A 196 28.00 3.37 11.57
N ARG A 197 29.32 3.24 11.40
CA ARG A 197 29.97 3.34 10.08
C ARG A 197 29.46 2.30 9.10
N ALA A 198 29.38 1.03 9.51
CA ALA A 198 28.82 -0.04 8.68
C ALA A 198 27.34 0.20 8.34
N GLY A 199 26.56 0.68 9.30
CA GLY A 199 25.15 1.07 9.13
C GLY A 199 24.94 2.14 8.07
N VAL A 200 25.80 3.17 8.07
CA VAL A 200 25.78 4.22 7.04
C VAL A 200 26.20 3.66 5.68
N ALA A 201 27.28 2.87 5.62
CA ALA A 201 27.80 2.30 4.38
C ALA A 201 26.79 1.40 3.64
N VAL A 202 26.00 0.63 4.40
CA VAL A 202 24.98 -0.29 3.85
C VAL A 202 23.62 0.42 3.64
N GLY A 203 23.47 1.66 4.08
CA GLY A 203 22.25 2.44 3.89
C GLY A 203 21.09 2.03 4.79
N VAL A 204 21.35 1.78 6.08
CA VAL A 204 20.29 1.46 7.05
C VAL A 204 19.30 2.64 7.17
N PRO A 205 17.98 2.41 7.05
CA PRO A 205 16.98 3.47 7.08
C PRO A 205 16.97 4.29 8.38
N ALA A 206 16.93 5.61 8.24
CA ALA A 206 16.85 6.58 9.34
C ALA A 206 15.48 6.60 10.03
N THR A 207 14.44 6.19 9.28
CA THR A 207 13.05 6.11 9.76
C THR A 207 12.82 5.04 10.81
N GLY A 208 13.77 4.09 10.96
CA GLY A 208 13.78 3.08 12.01
C GLY A 208 14.68 3.43 13.21
N PRO A 209 14.98 2.44 14.08
CA PRO A 209 15.80 2.63 15.28
C PRO A 209 17.15 3.31 15.03
N PHE A 210 17.78 3.02 13.89
CA PHE A 210 19.11 3.51 13.54
C PHE A 210 19.23 5.04 13.53
N GLY A 211 18.22 5.75 13.03
CA GLY A 211 18.21 7.22 13.03
C GLY A 211 18.24 7.84 14.43
N THR A 212 17.74 7.12 15.44
CA THR A 212 17.75 7.55 16.84
C THR A 212 19.03 7.12 17.58
N VAL A 213 19.64 6.00 17.19
CA VAL A 213 20.87 5.48 17.79
C VAL A 213 22.02 6.49 17.67
N VAL A 214 22.21 7.09 16.50
CA VAL A 214 23.33 8.00 16.23
C VAL A 214 23.35 9.20 17.20
N PRO A 215 22.29 10.02 17.30
CA PRO A 215 22.29 11.14 18.25
C PRO A 215 22.30 10.69 19.72
N ALA A 216 21.58 9.62 20.07
CA ALA A 216 21.58 9.11 21.45
C ALA A 216 22.96 8.58 21.90
N ALA A 217 23.79 8.11 20.97
CA ALA A 217 25.17 7.71 21.23
C ALA A 217 26.08 8.94 21.46
N VAL A 218 25.85 10.04 20.74
CA VAL A 218 26.56 11.31 20.98
C VAL A 218 26.21 11.87 22.36
N ASP A 219 24.93 11.90 22.73
CA ASP A 219 24.47 12.39 24.03
C ASP A 219 25.09 11.62 25.22
N ARG A 220 25.41 10.34 25.02
CA ARG A 220 26.09 9.49 26.01
C ARG A 220 27.62 9.50 25.93
N GLY A 221 28.19 10.24 24.98
CA GLY A 221 29.63 10.25 24.72
C GLY A 221 30.19 8.92 24.21
N TRP A 222 29.36 8.09 23.57
CA TRP A 222 29.78 6.82 22.97
C TRP A 222 30.17 6.96 21.49
N LEU A 223 29.78 8.07 20.86
CA LEU A 223 30.19 8.48 19.53
C LEU A 223 30.64 9.94 19.57
N VAL A 224 31.75 10.26 18.91
CA VAL A 224 32.23 11.65 18.82
C VAL A 224 31.28 12.44 17.92
N ARG A 225 30.88 13.63 18.36
CA ARG A 225 29.89 14.47 17.65
C ARG A 225 30.31 14.76 16.20
N ASP A 226 31.55 15.20 15.99
CA ASP A 226 32.04 15.58 14.65
C ASP A 226 32.01 14.39 13.69
N GLU A 227 32.40 13.22 14.18
CA GLU A 227 32.30 11.97 13.43
C GLU A 227 30.83 11.62 13.12
N ALA A 228 29.93 11.77 14.09
CA ALA A 228 28.49 11.53 13.88
C ALA A 228 27.91 12.46 12.82
N VAL A 229 28.31 13.73 12.81
CA VAL A 229 27.90 14.71 11.79
C VAL A 229 28.34 14.27 10.40
N ASP A 230 29.61 13.89 10.23
CA ASP A 230 30.13 13.45 8.93
C ASP A 230 29.44 12.17 8.46
N LEU A 231 29.16 11.23 9.37
CA LEU A 231 28.44 9.99 9.07
C LEU A 231 26.99 10.23 8.67
N VAL A 232 26.27 11.13 9.37
CA VAL A 232 24.88 11.46 9.02
C VAL A 232 24.81 12.23 7.70
N LEU A 233 25.79 13.07 7.38
CA LEU A 233 25.88 13.73 6.07
C LEU A 233 26.08 12.73 4.94
N ALA A 234 27.00 11.77 5.11
CA ALA A 234 27.19 10.68 4.14
C ALA A 234 25.91 9.84 3.98
N ALA A 235 25.21 9.55 5.09
CA ALA A 235 23.94 8.83 5.07
C ALA A 235 22.81 9.62 4.38
N LEU A 236 22.79 10.95 4.57
CA LEU A 236 21.82 11.86 3.95
C LEU A 236 21.98 11.90 2.43
N ASP A 237 23.23 11.96 1.95
CA ASP A 237 23.55 11.95 0.51
C ASP A 237 23.24 10.60 -0.14
N ALA A 238 23.58 9.49 0.52
CA ALA A 238 23.35 8.14 0.00
C ALA A 238 21.88 7.68 0.07
N ALA A 239 21.06 8.30 0.93
CA ALA A 239 19.68 7.87 1.18
C ALA A 239 18.83 7.94 -0.09
N GLN A 240 18.13 6.84 -0.41
CA GLN A 240 17.29 6.73 -1.61
C GLN A 240 15.84 7.17 -1.36
N ARG A 241 15.33 6.99 -0.13
CA ARG A 241 13.93 7.28 0.23
C ARG A 241 13.79 8.72 0.76
N PRO A 242 12.77 9.49 0.32
CA PRO A 242 12.50 10.83 0.84
C PRO A 242 12.30 10.89 2.36
N GLY A 243 11.68 9.84 2.93
CA GLY A 243 11.48 9.73 4.38
C GLY A 243 12.78 9.67 5.17
N ASP A 244 13.78 8.96 4.63
CA ASP A 244 15.09 8.81 5.28
C ASP A 244 15.93 10.09 5.16
N ARG A 245 15.92 10.75 3.98
CA ARG A 245 16.56 12.07 3.82
C ARG A 245 16.00 13.11 4.79
N LYS A 246 14.67 13.16 4.91
CA LYS A 246 14.01 14.04 5.89
C LYS A 246 14.46 13.72 7.32
N ALA A 247 14.48 12.44 7.71
CA ALA A 247 14.88 12.03 9.06
C ALA A 247 16.34 12.37 9.34
N TRP A 248 17.27 12.13 8.40
CA TRP A 248 18.67 12.52 8.58
C TRP A 248 18.87 14.03 8.67
N ALA A 249 18.18 14.82 7.85
CA ALA A 249 18.22 16.28 7.95
C ALA A 249 17.72 16.78 9.33
N GLN A 250 16.71 16.13 9.90
CA GLN A 250 16.22 16.40 11.25
C GLN A 250 17.22 16.01 12.33
N VAL A 251 17.95 14.89 12.16
CA VAL A 251 19.02 14.48 13.09
C VAL A 251 20.13 15.53 13.14
N LEU A 252 20.58 16.02 11.97
CA LEU A 252 21.63 17.05 11.87
C LEU A 252 21.24 18.35 12.59
N THR A 253 20.04 18.85 12.31
CA THR A 253 19.63 20.19 12.76
C THR A 253 18.92 20.20 14.12
N GLY A 254 18.46 19.05 14.59
CA GLY A 254 17.89 18.89 15.92
C GLY A 254 18.92 18.34 16.90
N PRO A 255 18.94 17.02 17.18
CA PRO A 255 19.78 16.42 18.22
C PRO A 255 21.29 16.65 18.07
N LEU A 256 21.85 16.60 16.86
CA LEU A 256 23.29 16.86 16.66
C LEU A 256 23.64 18.35 16.67
N GLY A 257 22.63 19.23 16.63
CA GLY A 257 22.77 20.67 16.80
C GLY A 257 23.72 21.35 15.83
N LEU A 258 23.78 20.89 14.57
CA LEU A 258 24.69 21.44 13.55
C LEU A 258 24.54 22.96 13.45
N THR A 259 25.64 23.69 13.64
CA THR A 259 25.64 25.15 13.60
C THR A 259 25.65 25.67 12.17
N ASP A 260 25.22 26.91 11.97
CA ASP A 260 25.20 27.54 10.65
C ASP A 260 26.61 27.59 10.03
N GLY A 261 27.66 27.83 10.83
CA GLY A 261 29.04 27.81 10.36
C GLY A 261 29.52 26.44 9.87
N GLU A 262 29.15 25.36 10.59
CA GLU A 262 29.48 23.98 10.20
C GLU A 262 28.71 23.53 8.95
N LEU A 263 27.49 24.03 8.77
CA LEU A 263 26.66 23.81 7.59
C LEU A 263 27.27 24.52 6.36
N ILE A 264 27.66 25.79 6.52
CA ILE A 264 28.28 26.60 5.46
C ILE A 264 29.61 26.00 5.02
N ALA A 265 30.44 25.52 5.96
CA ALA A 265 31.70 24.86 5.65
C ALA A 265 31.56 23.59 4.78
N ARG A 266 30.33 23.07 4.64
CA ARG A 266 30.00 21.87 3.88
C ARG A 266 28.94 22.13 2.79
N ALA A 267 28.78 23.38 2.38
CA ALA A 267 27.75 23.80 1.44
C ALA A 267 27.81 23.03 0.11
N ASP A 268 29.00 22.78 -0.44
CA ASP A 268 29.20 22.06 -1.71
C ASP A 268 28.60 20.64 -1.68
N ALA A 269 28.82 19.90 -0.60
CA ALA A 269 28.29 18.55 -0.45
C ALA A 269 26.75 18.54 -0.29
N LEU A 270 26.18 19.64 0.22
CA LEU A 270 24.74 19.75 0.45
C LEU A 270 23.95 20.17 -0.79
N VAL A 271 24.61 20.72 -1.83
CA VAL A 271 23.93 21.08 -3.10
C VAL A 271 23.31 19.84 -3.74
N ALA A 272 24.02 18.70 -3.77
CA ALA A 272 23.50 17.43 -4.31
C ALA A 272 22.25 16.96 -3.55
N VAL A 273 22.27 17.04 -2.22
CA VAL A 273 21.13 16.70 -1.36
C VAL A 273 19.93 17.62 -1.64
N LEU A 274 20.17 18.92 -1.81
CA LEU A 274 19.12 19.91 -2.06
C LEU A 274 18.50 19.77 -3.47
N ALA A 275 19.26 19.26 -4.44
CA ALA A 275 18.80 19.03 -5.81
C ALA A 275 17.66 18.01 -5.92
N HIS A 276 17.45 17.17 -4.91
CA HIS A 276 16.26 16.31 -4.83
C HIS A 276 14.94 17.10 -4.67
N GLY A 277 14.98 18.39 -4.33
CA GLY A 277 13.81 19.27 -4.34
C GLY A 277 12.76 18.93 -3.27
N GLU A 278 13.18 18.33 -2.16
CA GLU A 278 12.27 17.88 -1.10
C GLU A 278 11.96 19.01 -0.12
N GLY A 279 10.70 19.46 -0.10
CA GLY A 279 10.25 20.60 0.72
C GLY A 279 10.77 20.61 2.16
N PRO A 280 10.62 19.53 2.96
CA PRO A 280 11.08 19.51 4.35
C PRO A 280 12.61 19.59 4.53
N VAL A 281 13.40 19.05 3.60
CA VAL A 281 14.87 19.10 3.67
C VAL A 281 15.36 20.48 3.26
N VAL A 282 14.80 21.01 2.16
CA VAL A 282 15.10 22.36 1.67
C VAL A 282 14.72 23.41 2.70
N GLU A 283 13.54 23.32 3.32
CA GLU A 283 13.08 24.25 4.37
C GLU A 283 14.05 24.31 5.57
N LEU A 284 14.73 23.20 5.87
CA LEU A 284 15.55 23.03 7.06
C LEU A 284 17.00 23.47 6.87
N LEU A 285 17.54 23.30 5.65
CA LEU A 285 18.96 23.53 5.34
C LEU A 285 19.18 24.78 4.48
N ALA A 286 18.38 24.99 3.44
CA ALA A 286 18.65 26.00 2.42
C ALA A 286 18.60 27.46 2.93
N PRO A 287 17.67 27.88 3.83
CA PRO A 287 17.68 29.26 4.34
C PRO A 287 18.99 29.63 5.05
N ARG A 288 19.57 28.70 5.82
CA ARG A 288 20.85 28.91 6.52
C ARG A 288 22.02 29.06 5.55
N LEU A 289 22.05 28.24 4.49
CA LEU A 289 23.04 28.34 3.43
C LEU A 289 22.89 29.65 2.64
N ILE A 290 21.66 30.05 2.27
CA ILE A 290 21.41 31.31 1.55
C ILE A 290 21.87 32.52 2.37
N ALA A 291 21.63 32.50 3.69
CA ALA A 291 22.02 33.61 4.56
C ALA A 291 23.56 33.77 4.65
N GLY A 292 24.32 32.68 4.71
CA GLY A 292 25.74 32.73 5.10
C GLY A 292 26.77 32.12 4.14
N ALA A 293 26.36 31.40 3.08
CA ALA A 293 27.30 30.78 2.13
C ALA A 293 28.04 31.86 1.30
N PRO A 294 29.27 31.59 0.85
CA PRO A 294 29.98 32.46 -0.09
C PRO A 294 29.33 32.44 -1.48
N ASP A 295 29.61 33.46 -2.29
CA ASP A 295 28.92 33.69 -3.56
C ASP A 295 29.16 32.58 -4.60
N ASP A 296 30.32 31.94 -4.57
CA ASP A 296 30.68 30.79 -5.42
C ASP A 296 29.77 29.57 -5.23
N VAL A 297 29.15 29.40 -4.05
CA VAL A 297 28.21 28.30 -3.75
C VAL A 297 26.76 28.77 -3.72
N LEU A 298 26.52 30.05 -3.42
CA LEU A 298 25.19 30.65 -3.30
C LEU A 298 24.36 30.50 -4.58
N GLY A 299 24.99 30.67 -5.75
CA GLY A 299 24.34 30.50 -7.05
C GLY A 299 23.77 29.10 -7.23
N ASP A 300 24.58 28.07 -6.95
CA ASP A 300 24.18 26.67 -7.07
C ASP A 300 23.08 26.27 -6.08
N VAL A 301 23.19 26.73 -4.82
CA VAL A 301 22.15 26.51 -3.81
C VAL A 301 20.81 27.08 -4.26
N LEU A 302 20.79 28.32 -4.77
CA LEU A 302 19.56 28.93 -5.26
C LEU A 302 19.06 28.27 -6.55
N ALA A 303 19.96 27.87 -7.45
CA ALA A 303 19.60 27.19 -8.68
C ALA A 303 18.83 25.89 -8.44
N VAL A 304 19.27 25.09 -7.47
CA VAL A 304 18.61 23.80 -7.17
C VAL A 304 17.40 23.95 -6.25
N THR A 305 17.42 24.92 -5.32
CA THR A 305 16.35 25.04 -4.30
C THR A 305 15.16 25.88 -4.76
N LEU A 306 15.36 26.83 -5.68
CA LEU A 306 14.27 27.62 -6.27
C LEU A 306 13.40 26.80 -7.22
N LEU A 307 13.65 25.50 -7.41
CA LEU A 307 12.80 24.59 -8.18
C LEU A 307 11.81 23.79 -7.29
N VAL A 308 11.88 23.97 -5.96
CA VAL A 308 11.05 23.22 -5.01
C VAL A 308 9.56 23.49 -5.23
N PRO A 309 8.68 22.47 -5.26
CA PRO A 309 7.25 22.68 -5.55
C PRO A 309 6.48 23.38 -4.41
N THR A 310 7.12 23.60 -3.26
CA THR A 310 6.44 24.09 -2.06
C THR A 310 6.48 25.62 -1.99
N LYS A 311 5.35 26.27 -2.31
CA LYS A 311 5.21 27.74 -2.28
C LYS A 311 5.62 28.38 -0.95
N LYS A 312 5.33 27.72 0.19
CA LYS A 312 5.78 28.17 1.53
C LYS A 312 7.30 28.28 1.61
N VAL A 313 8.00 27.26 1.13
CA VAL A 313 9.46 27.18 1.16
C VAL A 313 10.06 28.17 0.17
N LEU A 314 9.56 28.25 -1.07
CA LEU A 314 10.00 29.26 -2.05
C LEU A 314 9.95 30.68 -1.50
N ARG A 315 8.85 31.07 -0.83
CA ARG A 315 8.75 32.38 -0.17
C ARG A 315 9.80 32.59 0.90
N LEU A 316 10.07 31.57 1.73
CA LEU A 316 11.10 31.63 2.75
C LEU A 316 12.48 31.83 2.11
N LEU A 317 12.82 31.08 1.06
CA LEU A 317 14.11 31.20 0.36
C LEU A 317 14.29 32.58 -0.28
N LEU A 318 13.28 33.06 -1.03
CA LEU A 318 13.32 34.38 -1.67
C LEU A 318 13.44 35.51 -0.65
N THR A 319 12.72 35.42 0.46
CA THR A 319 12.80 36.40 1.55
C THR A 319 14.18 36.38 2.21
N THR A 320 14.71 35.19 2.50
CA THR A 320 16.04 35.02 3.10
C THR A 320 17.13 35.55 2.17
N ALA A 321 17.03 35.32 0.86
CA ALA A 321 17.96 35.87 -0.13
C ALA A 321 17.90 37.41 -0.18
N ALA A 322 16.71 37.99 -0.09
CA ALA A 322 16.52 39.45 -0.14
C ALA A 322 17.08 40.17 1.10
N GLU A 323 17.23 39.47 2.22
CA GLU A 323 17.84 40.00 3.46
C GLU A 323 19.38 40.07 3.38
N ARG A 324 20.00 39.44 2.38
CA ARG A 324 21.45 39.45 2.15
C ARG A 324 21.90 40.65 1.32
N PRO A 325 23.12 41.21 1.53
CA PRO A 325 23.75 42.10 0.57
C PRO A 325 23.79 41.50 -0.84
N ARG A 326 23.69 42.34 -1.86
CA ARG A 326 23.75 41.93 -3.27
C ARG A 326 25.02 41.10 -3.54
N PRO A 327 24.90 39.86 -4.07
CA PRO A 327 26.04 39.01 -4.41
C PRO A 327 26.70 39.44 -5.73
N SER A 328 27.75 38.72 -6.15
CA SER A 328 28.44 38.92 -7.43
C SER A 328 27.49 38.91 -8.64
N SER A 329 27.89 39.58 -9.73
CA SER A 329 27.12 39.61 -10.97
C SER A 329 26.79 38.21 -11.49
N ASP A 330 27.74 37.28 -11.39
CA ASP A 330 27.59 35.92 -11.91
C ASP A 330 26.46 35.15 -11.18
N VAL A 331 26.32 35.36 -9.87
CA VAL A 331 25.21 34.78 -9.07
C VAL A 331 23.90 35.46 -9.44
N VAL A 332 23.89 36.79 -9.57
CA VAL A 332 22.69 37.56 -9.95
C VAL A 332 22.18 37.11 -11.32
N ASP A 333 23.08 36.94 -12.30
CA ASP A 333 22.74 36.52 -13.66
C ASP A 333 22.24 35.08 -13.71
N THR A 334 22.78 34.19 -12.87
CA THR A 334 22.33 32.79 -12.73
C THR A 334 20.93 32.70 -12.11
N VAL A 335 20.64 33.54 -11.11
CA VAL A 335 19.40 33.46 -10.31
C VAL A 335 18.26 34.28 -10.94
N ALA A 336 18.55 35.35 -11.68
CA ALA A 336 17.54 36.24 -12.24
C ALA A 336 16.46 35.53 -13.10
N PRO A 337 16.81 34.59 -14.02
CA PRO A 337 15.81 33.84 -14.79
C PRO A 337 14.89 32.97 -13.91
N LEU A 338 15.43 32.39 -12.83
CA LEU A 338 14.68 31.55 -11.90
C LEU A 338 13.70 32.37 -11.05
N VAL A 339 14.10 33.58 -10.65
CA VAL A 339 13.23 34.52 -9.91
C VAL A 339 12.17 35.14 -10.81
N ALA A 340 12.48 35.38 -12.09
CA ALA A 340 11.55 35.94 -13.07
C ALA A 340 10.26 35.11 -13.18
N ALA A 341 10.37 33.78 -13.15
CA ALA A 341 9.23 32.86 -13.17
C ALA A 341 8.25 33.09 -11.99
N TYR A 342 8.73 33.64 -10.87
CA TYR A 342 7.92 33.91 -9.68
C TYR A 342 7.32 35.31 -9.62
N LEU A 343 7.81 36.26 -10.42
CA LEU A 343 7.23 37.61 -10.53
C LEU A 343 5.80 37.57 -11.08
N ALA A 344 5.51 36.63 -11.99
CA ALA A 344 4.17 36.38 -12.53
C ALA A 344 3.32 35.41 -11.69
N SER A 345 3.77 35.03 -10.48
CA SER A 345 3.06 34.07 -9.65
C SER A 345 1.67 34.56 -9.23
N THR A 346 0.68 33.67 -9.29
CA THR A 346 -0.69 33.94 -8.82
C THR A 346 -0.79 34.06 -7.28
N ASP A 347 0.21 33.59 -6.54
CA ASP A 347 0.33 33.81 -5.10
C ASP A 347 0.96 35.19 -4.84
N ARG A 348 0.13 36.14 -4.40
CA ARG A 348 0.57 37.53 -4.14
C ARG A 348 1.72 37.63 -3.14
N ALA A 349 1.81 36.73 -2.17
CA ALA A 349 2.90 36.75 -1.20
C ALA A 349 4.21 36.24 -1.82
N LEU A 350 4.12 35.24 -2.72
CA LEU A 350 5.26 34.75 -3.48
C LEU A 350 5.74 35.75 -4.53
N ALA A 351 4.83 36.34 -5.31
CA ALA A 351 5.17 37.39 -6.27
C ALA A 351 5.80 38.61 -5.58
N ARG A 352 5.29 38.99 -4.40
CA ARG A 352 5.88 40.07 -3.60
C ARG A 352 7.28 39.73 -3.11
N ALA A 353 7.51 38.51 -2.60
CA ALA A 353 8.84 38.08 -2.16
C ALA A 353 9.85 38.06 -3.32
N ALA A 354 9.44 37.60 -4.51
CA ALA A 354 10.25 37.65 -5.72
C ALA A 354 10.59 39.09 -6.12
N ALA A 355 9.60 39.99 -6.14
CA ALA A 355 9.80 41.41 -6.46
C ALA A 355 10.75 42.09 -5.47
N THR A 356 10.63 41.79 -4.17
CA THR A 356 11.54 42.30 -3.13
C THR A 356 12.98 41.84 -3.36
N LEU A 357 13.20 40.58 -3.77
CA LEU A 357 14.53 40.09 -4.13
C LEU A 357 15.08 40.78 -5.39
N THR A 358 14.27 40.90 -6.44
CA THR A 358 14.64 41.61 -7.68
C THR A 358 15.09 43.04 -7.40
N GLU A 359 14.37 43.76 -6.53
CA GLU A 359 14.74 45.11 -6.10
C GLU A 359 16.02 45.11 -5.26
N ALA A 360 16.12 44.24 -4.25
CA ALA A 360 17.27 44.17 -3.35
C ALA A 360 18.58 43.85 -4.08
N TRP A 361 18.53 42.98 -5.09
CA TRP A 361 19.71 42.57 -5.86
C TRP A 361 19.86 43.32 -7.19
N GLY A 362 18.93 44.22 -7.54
CA GLY A 362 18.94 44.96 -8.80
C GLY A 362 19.06 44.05 -10.03
N MET A 363 18.23 43.01 -10.08
CA MET A 363 18.17 42.03 -11.17
C MET A 363 17.43 42.61 -12.39
N ASP A 364 17.95 42.36 -13.60
CA ASP A 364 17.23 42.62 -14.85
C ASP A 364 16.41 41.37 -15.23
N ALA A 365 15.38 41.09 -14.43
CA ALA A 365 14.52 39.93 -14.58
C ALA A 365 13.37 40.24 -15.55
N ALA A 366 13.68 40.32 -16.86
CA ALA A 366 12.64 40.36 -17.88
C ALA A 366 11.76 39.09 -17.78
N LEU A 367 10.43 39.26 -17.81
CA LEU A 367 9.51 38.13 -17.90
C LEU A 367 9.82 37.36 -19.19
N VAL A 368 10.42 36.18 -19.06
CA VAL A 368 10.52 35.25 -20.19
C VAL A 368 9.12 34.72 -20.44
N GLU A 369 8.39 35.36 -21.37
CA GLU A 369 7.21 34.76 -21.98
C GLU A 369 7.66 33.60 -22.86
N ASP A 370 7.92 32.43 -22.26
CA ASP A 370 7.90 31.17 -23.00
C ASP A 370 6.44 30.80 -23.25
N ALA A 371 5.79 31.54 -24.14
CA ALA A 371 4.61 31.04 -24.82
C ALA A 371 5.13 29.98 -25.81
N PRO A 372 4.83 28.67 -25.61
CA PRO A 372 5.15 27.69 -26.64
C PRO A 372 4.50 28.19 -27.94
N ALA A 373 5.26 28.12 -29.04
CA ALA A 373 4.73 28.46 -30.35
C ALA A 373 3.39 27.73 -30.52
N ALA A 374 2.28 28.48 -30.60
CA ALA A 374 0.93 27.93 -30.52
C ALA A 374 0.57 26.97 -31.68
N ALA A 375 1.46 26.83 -32.67
CA ALA A 375 1.29 25.95 -33.82
C ALA A 375 1.86 24.55 -33.53
N GLY A 376 1.06 23.51 -33.80
CA GLY A 376 1.51 22.11 -33.80
C GLY A 376 1.22 21.29 -32.54
N LEU A 377 0.64 21.89 -31.49
CA LEU A 377 0.25 21.13 -30.27
C LEU A 377 -0.99 20.25 -30.48
N TRP A 378 -1.85 20.63 -31.42
CA TRP A 378 -3.05 19.88 -31.80
C TRP A 378 -2.77 19.03 -33.03
N LEU A 379 -2.47 17.75 -32.84
CA LEU A 379 -2.24 16.80 -33.92
C LEU A 379 -3.50 15.98 -34.23
N ALA A 380 -3.68 15.64 -35.51
CA ALA A 380 -4.72 14.71 -35.94
C ALA A 380 -4.49 13.33 -35.30
N THR A 381 -5.57 12.68 -34.87
CA THR A 381 -5.50 11.36 -34.24
C THR A 381 -4.97 10.32 -35.23
N PRO A 382 -3.85 9.64 -34.95
CA PRO A 382 -3.33 8.59 -35.82
C PRO A 382 -4.36 7.45 -36.01
N PRO A 383 -4.33 6.77 -37.17
CA PRO A 383 -5.09 5.53 -37.33
C PRO A 383 -4.60 4.47 -36.33
N VAL A 384 -5.47 3.52 -35.99
CA VAL A 384 -5.04 2.36 -35.20
C VAL A 384 -4.05 1.57 -36.04
N TRP A 385 -2.88 1.30 -35.46
CA TRP A 385 -1.81 0.56 -36.13
C TRP A 385 -2.18 -0.90 -36.40
N ASP A 386 -1.51 -1.49 -37.39
CA ASP A 386 -1.53 -2.93 -37.62
C ASP A 386 -0.53 -3.61 -36.69
N VAL A 387 -1.01 -4.54 -35.86
CA VAL A 387 -0.17 -5.22 -34.87
C VAL A 387 0.79 -6.19 -35.58
N PRO A 388 2.11 -6.04 -35.41
CA PRO A 388 3.08 -6.97 -35.96
C PRO A 388 2.93 -8.38 -35.39
N ARG A 389 3.21 -9.40 -36.22
CA ARG A 389 3.35 -10.77 -35.72
C ARG A 389 4.57 -10.89 -34.82
N PHE A 390 4.47 -11.74 -33.81
CA PHE A 390 5.55 -12.02 -32.89
C PHE A 390 6.64 -12.86 -33.56
N ASP A 391 7.89 -12.47 -33.34
CA ASP A 391 9.08 -13.21 -33.77
C ASP A 391 10.02 -13.39 -32.58
N ALA A 392 10.35 -14.64 -32.25
CA ALA A 392 11.29 -14.97 -31.18
C ALA A 392 12.76 -14.68 -31.59
N GLY A 393 13.02 -14.58 -32.90
CA GLY A 393 14.35 -14.44 -33.49
C GLY A 393 15.08 -15.76 -33.69
N THR A 394 16.37 -15.67 -34.04
CA THR A 394 17.20 -16.83 -34.38
C THR A 394 17.43 -17.76 -33.17
N VAL A 395 17.17 -19.05 -33.35
CA VAL A 395 17.39 -20.09 -32.34
C VAL A 395 18.88 -20.39 -32.20
N SER A 396 19.47 -20.01 -31.05
CA SER A 396 20.86 -20.33 -30.69
C SER A 396 21.09 -20.14 -29.18
N GLY A 397 22.07 -20.82 -28.58
CA GLY A 397 22.45 -20.61 -27.18
C GLY A 397 22.90 -19.17 -26.89
N ALA A 398 23.48 -18.48 -27.89
CA ALA A 398 23.85 -17.07 -27.77
C ALA A 398 22.62 -16.16 -27.64
N ALA A 399 21.62 -16.33 -28.50
CA ALA A 399 20.36 -15.57 -28.43
C ALA A 399 19.60 -15.86 -27.13
N LEU A 400 19.61 -17.11 -26.65
CA LEU A 400 19.03 -17.47 -25.36
C LEU A 400 19.75 -16.79 -24.18
N THR A 401 21.08 -16.75 -24.21
CA THR A 401 21.89 -16.06 -23.20
C THR A 401 21.60 -14.57 -23.18
N GLU A 402 21.48 -13.95 -24.36
CA GLU A 402 21.13 -12.53 -24.50
C GLU A 402 19.74 -12.23 -23.93
N ALA A 403 18.74 -13.06 -24.26
CA ALA A 403 17.38 -12.92 -23.71
C ALA A 403 17.37 -13.04 -22.18
N ALA A 404 18.11 -14.01 -21.61
CA ALA A 404 18.24 -14.16 -20.16
C ALA A 404 18.94 -12.95 -19.50
N ALA A 405 19.97 -12.39 -20.15
CA ALA A 405 20.71 -11.24 -19.67
C ALA A 405 19.88 -9.95 -19.71
N LEU A 406 18.99 -9.79 -20.70
CA LEU A 406 18.01 -8.71 -20.74
C LEU A 406 17.08 -8.79 -19.52
N LEU A 407 16.50 -9.95 -19.27
CA LEU A 407 15.58 -10.16 -18.14
C LEU A 407 16.26 -9.93 -16.78
N THR A 408 17.51 -10.35 -16.61
CA THR A 408 18.26 -10.19 -15.34
C THR A 408 18.42 -8.72 -14.92
N ARG A 409 18.37 -7.77 -15.87
CA ARG A 409 18.50 -6.33 -15.60
C ARG A 409 17.15 -5.64 -15.36
N ARG A 410 16.04 -6.37 -15.45
CA ARG A 410 14.69 -5.84 -15.34
C ARG A 410 14.14 -6.00 -13.92
N PRO A 411 13.21 -5.12 -13.50
CA PRO A 411 12.50 -5.28 -12.24
C PRO A 411 11.69 -6.58 -12.20
N GLU A 412 11.47 -7.09 -10.98
CA GLU A 412 10.67 -8.29 -10.74
C GLU A 412 9.19 -8.05 -11.06
N GLY A 413 8.42 -9.13 -11.29
CA GLY A 413 6.97 -9.06 -11.44
C GLY A 413 6.43 -8.60 -12.82
N VAL A 414 7.27 -8.38 -13.82
CA VAL A 414 6.82 -8.09 -15.20
C VAL A 414 6.79 -9.37 -16.05
N VAL A 415 5.66 -9.62 -16.70
CA VAL A 415 5.52 -10.63 -17.76
C VAL A 415 5.05 -9.92 -19.03
N ASP A 416 5.93 -9.84 -20.02
CA ASP A 416 5.68 -9.16 -21.28
C ASP A 416 6.30 -9.92 -22.47
N LEU A 417 6.36 -9.27 -23.63
CA LEU A 417 6.89 -9.88 -24.85
C LEU A 417 8.32 -10.43 -24.73
N ASP A 418 9.20 -9.82 -23.93
CA ASP A 418 10.58 -10.32 -23.80
C ASP A 418 10.63 -11.61 -22.98
N VAL A 419 9.73 -11.75 -22.00
CA VAL A 419 9.55 -13.02 -21.26
C VAL A 419 9.05 -14.12 -22.22
N GLU A 420 8.12 -13.79 -23.10
CA GLU A 420 7.64 -14.73 -24.12
C GLU A 420 8.73 -15.12 -25.13
N ARG A 421 9.55 -14.16 -25.56
CA ARG A 421 10.74 -14.41 -26.40
C ARG A 421 11.73 -15.33 -25.71
N PHE A 422 12.04 -15.07 -24.45
CA PHE A 422 12.93 -15.93 -23.66
C PHE A 422 12.40 -17.37 -23.59
N LEU A 423 11.13 -17.57 -23.22
CA LEU A 423 10.57 -18.92 -23.08
C LEU A 423 10.50 -19.67 -24.42
N ALA A 424 10.16 -18.98 -25.51
CA ALA A 424 10.16 -19.57 -26.84
C ALA A 424 11.58 -20.01 -27.28
N LEU A 425 12.59 -19.15 -27.10
CA LEU A 425 13.99 -19.48 -27.39
C LEU A 425 14.50 -20.61 -26.49
N ALA A 426 14.16 -20.59 -25.19
CA ALA A 426 14.58 -21.61 -24.24
C ALA A 426 14.07 -23.00 -24.67
N ASN A 427 12.79 -23.10 -25.08
CA ASN A 427 12.23 -24.36 -25.57
C ASN A 427 12.88 -24.81 -26.89
N ALA A 428 13.04 -23.88 -27.85
CA ALA A 428 13.59 -24.21 -29.16
C ALA A 428 15.07 -24.63 -29.11
N VAL A 429 15.90 -23.95 -28.32
CA VAL A 429 17.31 -24.32 -28.12
C VAL A 429 17.39 -25.66 -27.38
N ALA A 430 16.60 -25.87 -26.32
CA ALA A 430 16.63 -27.13 -25.58
C ALA A 430 16.15 -28.33 -26.41
N ALA A 431 15.23 -28.11 -27.37
CA ALA A 431 14.77 -29.14 -28.30
C ALA A 431 15.86 -29.54 -29.31
N GLN A 432 16.78 -28.63 -29.66
CA GLN A 432 17.94 -28.90 -30.52
C GLN A 432 19.10 -29.50 -29.73
N ASP A 433 19.48 -28.86 -28.63
CA ASP A 433 20.54 -29.29 -27.72
C ASP A 433 20.24 -28.84 -26.28
N ARG A 434 19.80 -29.78 -25.45
CA ARG A 434 19.49 -29.53 -24.04
C ARG A 434 20.72 -29.18 -23.21
N ALA A 435 21.93 -29.65 -23.59
CA ALA A 435 23.17 -29.30 -22.91
C ALA A 435 23.63 -27.88 -23.25
N GLU A 436 23.45 -27.45 -24.50
CA GLU A 436 23.65 -26.06 -24.91
C GLU A 436 22.71 -25.13 -24.14
N ALA A 437 21.41 -25.46 -24.06
CA ALA A 437 20.44 -24.68 -23.28
C ALA A 437 20.83 -24.59 -21.80
N ARG A 438 21.26 -25.70 -21.18
CA ARG A 438 21.77 -25.68 -19.79
C ARG A 438 23.02 -24.81 -19.64
N THR A 439 23.91 -24.82 -20.61
CA THR A 439 25.14 -24.01 -20.60
C THR A 439 24.80 -22.53 -20.73
N ALA A 440 23.94 -22.16 -21.67
CA ALA A 440 23.46 -20.79 -21.88
C ALA A 440 22.77 -20.21 -20.64
N LEU A 441 22.02 -21.04 -19.92
CA LEU A 441 21.28 -20.64 -18.72
C LEU A 441 22.04 -20.83 -17.40
N GLY A 442 23.24 -21.43 -17.43
CA GLY A 442 23.99 -21.80 -16.23
C GLY A 442 24.42 -20.63 -15.35
N GLY A 443 24.46 -19.42 -15.90
CA GLY A 443 24.76 -18.18 -15.18
C GLY A 443 23.55 -17.52 -14.50
N ALA A 444 22.33 -18.00 -14.73
CA ALA A 444 21.13 -17.42 -14.17
C ALA A 444 21.07 -17.64 -12.65
N ARG A 445 20.95 -16.55 -11.89
CA ARG A 445 20.79 -16.59 -10.42
C ARG A 445 19.32 -16.67 -10.06
N GLY A 446 19.03 -17.11 -8.83
CA GLY A 446 17.68 -17.03 -8.26
C GLY A 446 17.18 -15.58 -8.25
N SER A 447 16.06 -15.33 -8.93
CA SER A 447 15.35 -14.05 -8.95
C SER A 447 13.85 -14.28 -9.10
N TRP A 448 13.04 -13.27 -8.78
CA TRP A 448 11.59 -13.30 -9.05
C TRP A 448 11.19 -12.60 -10.35
N VAL A 449 12.12 -12.47 -11.30
CA VAL A 449 11.86 -11.93 -12.64
C VAL A 449 11.15 -12.97 -13.50
N GLY A 450 10.04 -12.59 -14.16
CA GLY A 450 9.28 -13.46 -15.06
C GLY A 450 10.16 -14.14 -16.11
N GLY A 451 9.92 -15.43 -16.35
CA GLY A 451 10.74 -16.30 -17.21
C GLY A 451 11.95 -16.91 -16.51
N LEU A 452 12.58 -16.22 -15.56
CA LEU A 452 13.80 -16.69 -14.89
C LEU A 452 13.57 -17.43 -13.58
N ARG A 453 12.35 -17.39 -13.02
CA ARG A 453 12.02 -17.88 -11.65
C ARG A 453 12.31 -19.38 -11.51
N CYS A 454 12.06 -20.14 -12.56
CA CYS A 454 12.25 -21.59 -12.59
C CYS A 454 13.62 -22.03 -13.13
N VAL A 455 14.42 -21.12 -13.70
CA VAL A 455 15.66 -21.47 -14.41
C VAL A 455 16.71 -22.11 -13.49
N PRO A 456 17.04 -21.56 -12.30
CA PRO A 456 18.05 -22.16 -11.43
C PRO A 456 17.69 -23.60 -11.03
N ALA A 457 16.44 -23.82 -10.64
CA ALA A 457 15.95 -25.15 -10.26
C ALA A 457 16.05 -26.15 -11.42
N TRP A 458 15.72 -25.72 -12.64
CA TRP A 458 15.87 -26.58 -13.83
C TRP A 458 17.34 -26.90 -14.16
N VAL A 459 18.24 -25.92 -14.04
CA VAL A 459 19.68 -26.12 -14.26
C VAL A 459 20.26 -27.11 -13.24
N THR A 460 19.89 -27.00 -11.96
CA THR A 460 20.39 -27.85 -10.87
C THR A 460 19.65 -29.19 -10.73
N GLY A 461 18.50 -29.36 -11.40
CA GLY A 461 17.63 -30.53 -11.25
C GLY A 461 16.82 -30.53 -9.95
N GLU A 462 16.67 -29.37 -9.31
CA GLU A 462 15.83 -29.18 -8.13
C GLU A 462 14.35 -28.98 -8.51
N ARG A 463 13.47 -29.08 -7.51
CA ARG A 463 12.04 -28.86 -7.69
C ARG A 463 11.78 -27.38 -7.98
N SER A 464 10.95 -27.09 -9.00
CA SER A 464 10.56 -25.72 -9.33
C SER A 464 9.80 -25.05 -8.17
N PRO A 465 10.09 -23.76 -7.88
CA PRO A 465 9.39 -23.00 -6.84
C PRO A 465 7.95 -22.62 -7.22
N LEU A 466 7.58 -22.71 -8.50
CA LEU A 466 6.26 -22.34 -9.03
C LEU A 466 5.36 -23.55 -9.32
N LEU A 467 5.69 -24.71 -8.75
CA LEU A 467 4.79 -25.85 -8.75
C LEU A 467 3.63 -25.61 -7.77
N ASP A 468 2.44 -26.07 -8.16
CA ASP A 468 1.30 -26.12 -7.26
C ASP A 468 1.64 -26.93 -6.01
N ILE A 469 1.12 -26.43 -4.89
CA ILE A 469 1.23 -27.08 -3.61
C ILE A 469 -0.19 -27.58 -3.30
N PRO A 470 -0.40 -28.90 -3.21
CA PRO A 470 -1.74 -29.44 -2.98
C PRO A 470 -2.34 -28.90 -1.67
N PRO A 471 -3.67 -28.80 -1.59
CA PRO A 471 -4.35 -28.59 -0.34
C PRO A 471 -3.89 -29.63 0.66
N THR A 472 -3.66 -29.16 1.87
CA THR A 472 -3.25 -30.04 2.94
C THR A 472 -4.38 -30.05 3.94
N ASP A 473 -4.80 -31.26 4.33
CA ASP A 473 -5.83 -31.45 5.36
C ASP A 473 -5.38 -30.90 6.72
N ALA A 474 -4.12 -30.44 6.78
CA ALA A 474 -3.47 -29.69 7.82
C ALA A 474 -4.16 -28.33 8.14
N PRO A 475 -4.97 -28.25 9.22
CA PRO A 475 -5.85 -27.11 9.53
C PRO A 475 -5.30 -25.67 9.59
N ASP A 476 -4.01 -25.40 9.84
CA ASP A 476 -3.42 -24.05 9.85
C ASP A 476 -2.10 -23.95 9.06
N ALA A 477 -1.95 -24.75 8.00
CA ALA A 477 -0.98 -24.40 6.97
C ALA A 477 -1.38 -23.03 6.38
N TRP A 478 -0.45 -22.07 6.27
CA TRP A 478 -0.75 -20.76 5.65
C TRP A 478 -1.25 -20.91 4.20
N ASN A 479 -1.04 -22.08 3.60
CA ASN A 479 -1.54 -22.54 2.32
C ASN A 479 -2.50 -23.75 2.45
N ARG A 480 -3.32 -23.84 3.50
CA ARG A 480 -4.30 -24.93 3.75
C ARG A 480 -5.10 -25.31 2.51
N ASP A 481 -5.57 -24.31 1.76
CA ASP A 481 -6.33 -24.48 0.51
C ASP A 481 -5.47 -24.90 -0.70
N GLY A 482 -4.21 -25.22 -0.46
CA GLY A 482 -3.16 -25.37 -1.44
C GLY A 482 -2.68 -24.02 -1.97
N THR A 483 -1.53 -24.03 -2.63
CA THR A 483 -1.12 -22.94 -3.52
C THR A 483 -1.38 -23.41 -4.94
N VAL A 484 -2.36 -22.78 -5.58
CA VAL A 484 -2.58 -22.90 -7.02
C VAL A 484 -2.05 -21.60 -7.61
N TRP A 485 -1.00 -21.70 -8.43
CA TRP A 485 -0.42 -20.53 -9.06
C TRP A 485 -1.29 -20.02 -10.21
N GLY A 486 -1.22 -18.71 -10.47
CA GLY A 486 -1.87 -18.04 -11.60
C GLY A 486 -1.38 -18.55 -12.95
N PRO A 487 -2.06 -18.21 -14.07
CA PRO A 487 -1.79 -18.81 -15.37
C PRO A 487 -0.35 -18.62 -15.86
N ALA A 488 0.24 -17.44 -15.66
CA ALA A 488 1.59 -17.14 -16.13
C ALA A 488 2.67 -17.89 -15.32
N GLU A 489 2.56 -17.89 -13.98
CA GLU A 489 3.44 -18.60 -13.05
C GLU A 489 3.39 -20.12 -13.30
N ALA A 490 2.17 -20.67 -13.35
CA ALA A 490 1.96 -22.10 -13.55
C ALA A 490 2.49 -22.56 -14.92
N ARG A 491 2.31 -21.74 -15.96
CA ARG A 491 2.85 -21.99 -17.30
C ARG A 491 4.37 -21.98 -17.28
N GLU A 492 5.01 -21.02 -16.63
CA GLU A 492 6.47 -20.96 -16.53
C GLU A 492 7.04 -22.24 -15.89
N ALA A 493 6.44 -22.71 -14.79
CA ALA A 493 6.84 -23.96 -14.15
C ALA A 493 6.72 -25.16 -15.10
N ALA A 494 5.57 -25.29 -15.78
CA ALA A 494 5.28 -26.41 -16.67
C ALA A 494 6.20 -26.44 -17.90
N VAL A 495 6.49 -25.27 -18.49
CA VAL A 495 7.39 -25.15 -19.64
C VAL A 495 8.82 -25.49 -19.24
N LEU A 496 9.33 -24.93 -18.14
CA LEU A 496 10.72 -25.17 -17.74
C LEU A 496 10.96 -26.63 -17.34
N GLN A 497 10.01 -27.30 -16.67
CA GLN A 497 10.15 -28.72 -16.33
C GLN A 497 10.35 -29.59 -17.57
N ARG A 498 9.65 -29.26 -18.65
CA ARG A 498 9.59 -30.02 -19.89
C ARG A 498 10.38 -29.37 -21.02
N LEU A 499 11.36 -28.53 -20.69
CA LEU A 499 12.08 -27.72 -21.67
C LEU A 499 12.77 -28.60 -22.73
N GLY A 500 12.36 -28.46 -23.99
CA GLY A 500 12.87 -29.27 -25.10
C GLY A 500 12.16 -30.62 -25.31
N GLU A 501 11.14 -30.95 -24.51
CA GLU A 501 10.31 -32.15 -24.70
C GLU A 501 9.07 -31.87 -25.57
N VAL A 502 8.69 -30.60 -25.72
CA VAL A 502 7.52 -30.18 -26.48
C VAL A 502 7.92 -29.47 -27.77
N PRO A 503 7.22 -29.72 -28.90
CA PRO A 503 7.64 -29.20 -30.20
C PRO A 503 7.52 -27.67 -30.29
N VAL A 504 6.53 -27.09 -29.63
CA VAL A 504 6.25 -25.65 -29.58
C VAL A 504 5.43 -25.33 -28.33
N LEU A 505 5.52 -24.11 -27.80
CA LEU A 505 4.65 -23.69 -26.70
C LEU A 505 3.30 -23.25 -27.27
N LEU A 506 2.20 -23.78 -26.73
CA LEU A 506 0.86 -23.41 -27.18
C LEU A 506 0.56 -21.95 -26.87
N SER A 507 1.04 -21.42 -25.74
CA SER A 507 0.77 -20.05 -25.30
C SER A 507 1.67 -18.99 -25.95
N THR A 508 2.57 -19.35 -26.87
CA THR A 508 3.41 -18.38 -27.59
C THR A 508 2.51 -17.35 -28.30
N PRO A 509 2.72 -16.04 -28.15
CA PRO A 509 1.90 -15.05 -28.84
C PRO A 509 1.95 -15.22 -30.37
N THR A 510 0.84 -14.94 -31.05
CA THR A 510 0.85 -14.74 -32.51
C THR A 510 1.27 -13.32 -32.86
N TRP A 511 0.89 -12.34 -32.04
CA TRP A 511 1.20 -10.92 -32.22
C TRP A 511 1.92 -10.34 -31.00
N VAL A 512 2.57 -9.19 -31.19
CA VAL A 512 3.32 -8.50 -30.12
C VAL A 512 2.44 -7.98 -28.97
N ASP A 513 1.12 -8.02 -29.14
CA ASP A 513 0.11 -7.66 -28.15
C ASP A 513 -0.32 -8.83 -27.24
N LEU A 514 0.36 -9.98 -27.37
CA LEU A 514 0.15 -11.22 -26.61
C LEU A 514 -1.08 -12.04 -27.04
N ARG A 515 -1.90 -11.58 -28.00
CA ARG A 515 -3.00 -12.39 -28.53
C ARG A 515 -2.48 -13.58 -29.33
N ILE A 516 -3.31 -14.62 -29.38
CA ILE A 516 -3.10 -15.82 -30.18
C ILE A 516 -4.20 -15.93 -31.23
N ASP A 517 -3.81 -16.18 -32.46
CA ASP A 517 -4.73 -16.56 -33.52
C ASP A 517 -5.20 -18.00 -33.30
N PRO A 518 -6.51 -18.27 -33.24
CA PRO A 518 -7.05 -19.62 -33.19
C PRO A 518 -6.49 -20.56 -34.27
N ALA A 519 -6.20 -20.07 -35.47
CA ALA A 519 -5.61 -20.87 -36.55
C ALA A 519 -4.14 -21.26 -36.25
N ASP A 520 -3.33 -20.33 -35.73
CA ASP A 520 -1.96 -20.65 -35.30
C ASP A 520 -1.95 -21.71 -34.18
N LEU A 521 -2.93 -21.67 -33.27
CA LEU A 521 -3.05 -22.66 -32.21
C LEU A 521 -3.37 -24.06 -32.75
N VAL A 522 -4.20 -24.16 -33.81
CA VAL A 522 -4.45 -25.41 -34.54
C VAL A 522 -3.15 -25.97 -35.11
N ASP A 523 -2.34 -25.14 -35.78
CA ASP A 523 -1.06 -25.57 -36.35
C ASP A 523 -0.10 -26.09 -35.27
N ARG A 524 -0.07 -25.44 -34.10
CA ARG A 524 0.73 -25.90 -32.95
C ARG A 524 0.24 -27.24 -32.43
N LEU A 525 -1.07 -27.44 -32.26
CA LEU A 525 -1.64 -28.73 -31.83
C LEU A 525 -1.39 -29.85 -32.85
N ALA A 526 -1.41 -29.53 -34.15
CA ALA A 526 -1.03 -30.47 -35.20
C ALA A 526 0.45 -30.90 -35.06
N ALA A 527 1.35 -29.98 -34.70
CA ALA A 527 2.74 -30.31 -34.41
C ALA A 527 2.91 -31.25 -33.20
N TYR A 528 2.09 -31.11 -32.15
CA TYR A 528 2.05 -32.07 -31.04
C TYR A 528 1.60 -33.45 -31.50
N THR A 529 0.55 -33.51 -32.33
CA THR A 529 0.05 -34.78 -32.89
C THR A 529 1.12 -35.48 -33.72
N ALA A 530 1.81 -34.74 -34.60
CA ALA A 530 2.88 -35.26 -35.42
C ALA A 530 4.09 -35.77 -34.60
N ALA A 531 4.39 -35.11 -33.47
CA ALA A 531 5.47 -35.49 -32.57
C ALA A 531 5.10 -36.58 -31.56
N GLY A 532 3.81 -36.96 -31.45
CA GLY A 532 3.31 -37.83 -30.38
C GLY A 532 3.50 -37.22 -28.98
N ALA A 533 3.55 -35.89 -28.88
CA ALA A 533 3.81 -35.17 -27.65
C ALA A 533 2.52 -34.94 -26.83
N VAL A 534 2.66 -34.73 -25.52
CA VAL A 534 1.55 -34.41 -24.62
C VAL A 534 1.57 -32.93 -24.21
N VAL A 535 0.40 -32.32 -24.10
CA VAL A 535 0.22 -30.91 -23.76
C VAL A 535 0.25 -30.72 -22.25
N SER A 536 0.94 -29.69 -21.76
CA SER A 536 0.83 -29.27 -20.34
C SER A 536 -0.43 -28.45 -20.14
N GLU A 537 -1.19 -28.72 -19.07
CA GLU A 537 -2.45 -28.01 -18.79
C GLU A 537 -2.25 -26.51 -18.61
N ALA A 538 -1.17 -26.08 -17.97
CA ALA A 538 -0.95 -24.66 -17.67
C ALA A 538 -0.64 -23.84 -18.94
N ASP A 539 0.09 -24.43 -19.90
CA ASP A 539 0.37 -23.82 -21.19
C ASP A 539 -0.90 -23.73 -22.06
N LEU A 540 -1.72 -24.80 -22.04
CA LEU A 540 -3.03 -24.80 -22.70
C LEU A 540 -4.01 -23.78 -22.08
N TYR A 541 -4.04 -23.67 -20.74
CA TYR A 541 -4.89 -22.72 -20.03
C TYR A 541 -4.54 -21.29 -20.45
N LEU A 542 -3.26 -20.92 -20.39
CA LEU A 542 -2.80 -19.59 -20.80
C LEU A 542 -3.01 -19.33 -22.30
N ALA A 543 -2.84 -20.35 -23.15
CA ALA A 543 -3.16 -20.23 -24.57
C ALA A 543 -4.64 -19.88 -24.79
N CYS A 544 -5.56 -20.55 -24.08
CA CYS A 544 -6.99 -20.27 -24.16
C CYS A 544 -7.32 -18.82 -23.77
N THR A 545 -6.77 -18.30 -22.67
CA THR A 545 -7.06 -16.93 -22.22
C THR A 545 -6.52 -15.84 -23.16
N ARG A 546 -5.55 -16.18 -24.03
CA ARG A 546 -4.97 -15.29 -25.04
C ARG A 546 -5.63 -15.36 -26.42
N LEU A 547 -6.55 -16.30 -26.66
CA LEU A 547 -7.24 -16.42 -27.94
C LEU A 547 -8.11 -15.20 -28.21
N ASP A 548 -8.15 -14.79 -29.48
CA ASP A 548 -9.15 -13.86 -29.98
C ASP A 548 -10.34 -14.65 -30.57
N PRO A 549 -11.49 -14.75 -29.86
CA PRO A 549 -12.62 -15.55 -30.33
C PRO A 549 -13.24 -15.01 -31.62
N THR A 550 -13.00 -13.75 -31.96
CA THR A 550 -13.54 -13.13 -33.18
C THR A 550 -12.90 -13.67 -34.46
N LEU A 551 -11.72 -14.30 -34.36
CA LEU A 551 -10.99 -14.90 -35.46
C LEU A 551 -11.29 -16.40 -35.64
N ALA A 552 -12.06 -17.02 -34.74
CA ALA A 552 -12.36 -18.44 -34.77
C ALA A 552 -13.47 -18.79 -35.77
N THR A 553 -13.07 -19.01 -37.03
CA THR A 553 -13.96 -19.48 -38.11
C THR A 553 -14.48 -20.90 -37.86
N GLU A 554 -15.54 -21.31 -38.57
CA GLU A 554 -16.08 -22.66 -38.47
C GLU A 554 -15.07 -23.74 -38.91
N GLN A 555 -14.18 -23.40 -39.85
CA GLN A 555 -13.10 -24.30 -40.26
C GLN A 555 -12.08 -24.52 -39.14
N VAL A 556 -11.69 -23.46 -38.42
CA VAL A 556 -10.80 -23.57 -37.27
C VAL A 556 -11.46 -24.40 -36.16
N ARG A 557 -12.75 -24.15 -35.92
CA ARG A 557 -13.55 -24.90 -34.94
C ARG A 557 -13.59 -26.39 -35.28
N ALA A 558 -13.90 -26.75 -36.52
CA ALA A 558 -13.89 -28.15 -36.96
C ALA A 558 -12.50 -28.80 -36.82
N ALA A 559 -11.43 -28.09 -37.19
CA ALA A 559 -10.06 -28.61 -37.09
C ALA A 559 -9.64 -28.91 -35.64
N LEU A 560 -10.14 -28.16 -34.66
CA LEU A 560 -9.85 -28.40 -33.24
C LEU A 560 -10.47 -29.72 -32.73
N ASP A 561 -11.65 -30.10 -33.22
CA ASP A 561 -12.28 -31.37 -32.82
C ASP A 561 -11.46 -32.59 -33.30
N ASP A 562 -10.77 -32.45 -34.43
CA ASP A 562 -9.90 -33.47 -35.02
C ASP A 562 -8.50 -33.55 -34.39
N LEU A 563 -8.20 -32.73 -33.37
CA LEU A 563 -6.90 -32.67 -32.69
C LEU A 563 -7.00 -33.05 -31.18
N PRO A 564 -7.37 -34.30 -30.83
CA PRO A 564 -7.52 -34.76 -29.45
C PRO A 564 -6.16 -35.07 -28.77
N VAL A 565 -5.26 -34.09 -28.73
CA VAL A 565 -3.94 -34.23 -28.10
C VAL A 565 -4.09 -34.45 -26.59
N PRO A 566 -3.44 -35.48 -25.99
CA PRO A 566 -3.51 -35.72 -24.55
C PRO A 566 -2.96 -34.56 -23.72
N VAL A 567 -3.59 -34.29 -22.58
CA VAL A 567 -3.18 -33.24 -21.64
C VAL A 567 -2.70 -33.86 -20.32
N VAL A 568 -1.63 -33.31 -19.74
CA VAL A 568 -1.10 -33.68 -18.42
C VAL A 568 -1.11 -32.49 -17.48
N LEU A 569 -1.39 -32.74 -16.20
CA LEU A 569 -1.31 -31.76 -15.11
C LEU A 569 0.15 -31.54 -14.66
N GLN A 570 0.39 -30.51 -13.85
CA GLN A 570 1.73 -30.20 -13.32
C GLN A 570 2.40 -31.33 -12.53
N ASP A 571 1.61 -32.23 -11.93
CA ASP A 571 2.12 -33.41 -11.22
C ASP A 571 2.40 -34.61 -12.14
N GLY A 572 2.16 -34.46 -13.46
CA GLY A 572 2.30 -35.48 -14.48
C GLY A 572 1.08 -36.38 -14.65
N ALA A 573 0.01 -36.21 -13.86
CA ALA A 573 -1.21 -36.99 -14.01
C ALA A 573 -1.93 -36.65 -15.33
N PRO A 574 -2.51 -37.64 -16.03
CA PRO A 574 -3.30 -37.37 -17.23
C PRO A 574 -4.60 -36.63 -16.87
N ALA A 575 -4.93 -35.58 -17.62
CA ALA A 575 -6.22 -34.92 -17.51
C ALA A 575 -7.31 -35.76 -18.19
N ALA A 576 -8.56 -35.61 -17.72
CA ALA A 576 -9.73 -36.30 -18.29
C ALA A 576 -10.20 -35.73 -19.65
N VAL A 577 -9.45 -34.77 -20.22
CA VAL A 577 -9.79 -34.03 -21.44
C VAL A 577 -8.59 -33.95 -22.37
N THR A 578 -8.87 -33.69 -23.65
CA THR A 578 -7.87 -33.48 -24.70
C THR A 578 -7.86 -32.03 -25.17
N ALA A 579 -6.73 -31.55 -25.68
CA ALA A 579 -6.48 -30.14 -25.94
C ALA A 579 -7.44 -29.53 -26.99
N GLY A 580 -7.53 -30.10 -28.20
CA GLY A 580 -8.35 -29.56 -29.28
C GLY A 580 -9.84 -29.35 -28.92
N PRO A 581 -10.56 -30.40 -28.50
CA PRO A 581 -11.94 -30.27 -28.02
C PRO A 581 -12.12 -29.31 -26.84
N THR A 582 -11.10 -29.17 -25.97
CA THR A 582 -11.13 -28.20 -24.87
C THR A 582 -11.08 -26.76 -25.38
N VAL A 583 -10.17 -26.47 -26.32
CA VAL A 583 -10.06 -25.15 -26.98
C VAL A 583 -11.34 -24.83 -27.73
N ARG A 584 -11.92 -25.80 -28.46
CA ARG A 584 -13.20 -25.63 -29.17
C ARG A 584 -14.30 -25.17 -28.24
N ARG A 585 -14.49 -25.85 -27.10
CA ARG A 585 -15.51 -25.48 -26.10
C ARG A 585 -15.22 -24.14 -25.46
N TYR A 586 -13.95 -23.82 -25.20
CA TYR A 586 -13.57 -22.50 -24.69
C TYR A 586 -13.93 -21.38 -25.69
N LEU A 587 -13.72 -21.58 -26.99
CA LEU A 587 -14.09 -20.62 -28.03
C LEU A 587 -15.61 -20.44 -28.20
N ASP A 588 -16.45 -21.34 -27.69
CA ASP A 588 -17.91 -21.16 -27.63
C ASP A 588 -18.35 -20.34 -26.41
N ALA A 589 -17.63 -20.49 -25.31
CA ALA A 589 -17.95 -19.83 -24.04
C ALA A 589 -16.66 -19.37 -23.33
N PRO A 590 -15.96 -18.35 -23.87
CA PRO A 590 -14.72 -17.85 -23.26
C PRO A 590 -15.04 -17.10 -21.96
N PHE A 591 -14.01 -16.75 -21.20
CA PHE A 591 -14.20 -15.87 -20.05
C PHE A 591 -14.82 -14.52 -20.49
N PRO A 592 -15.96 -14.12 -19.93
CA PRO A 592 -16.47 -12.77 -20.16
C PRO A 592 -15.59 -11.75 -19.40
N GLU A 593 -15.38 -10.58 -20.00
CA GLU A 593 -14.76 -9.48 -19.27
C GLU A 593 -15.68 -9.05 -18.11
N PRO A 594 -15.20 -9.10 -16.86
CA PRO A 594 -16.02 -8.78 -15.71
C PRO A 594 -16.24 -7.27 -15.56
N ALA A 595 -17.45 -6.89 -15.17
CA ALA A 595 -17.78 -5.49 -14.94
C ALA A 595 -16.98 -4.88 -13.78
N LEU A 596 -16.69 -3.58 -13.88
CA LEU A 596 -16.19 -2.80 -12.76
C LEU A 596 -17.34 -2.41 -11.82
N ARG A 597 -17.08 -2.50 -10.51
CA ARG A 597 -17.98 -2.05 -9.45
C ARG A 597 -17.20 -1.22 -8.43
N LEU A 598 -17.89 -0.32 -7.74
CA LEU A 598 -17.28 0.31 -6.57
C LEU A 598 -17.15 -0.72 -5.43
N SER A 599 -16.04 -0.63 -4.70
CA SER A 599 -15.78 -1.34 -3.46
C SER A 599 -16.92 -1.10 -2.46
N ARG A 600 -17.05 -1.98 -1.46
CA ARG A 600 -18.10 -1.82 -0.43
C ARG A 600 -18.06 -0.47 0.28
N ASP A 601 -16.86 0.11 0.43
CA ASP A 601 -16.69 1.44 1.04
C ASP A 601 -16.85 2.60 0.05
N GLY A 602 -17.15 2.32 -1.23
CA GLY A 602 -17.42 3.31 -2.27
C GLY A 602 -16.18 4.10 -2.72
N LYS A 603 -14.97 3.70 -2.33
CA LYS A 603 -13.74 4.48 -2.58
C LYS A 603 -12.93 4.04 -3.77
N ARG A 604 -13.03 2.78 -4.17
CA ARG A 604 -12.19 2.20 -5.24
C ARG A 604 -13.05 1.44 -6.23
N TRP A 605 -12.67 1.51 -7.49
CA TRP A 605 -13.18 0.60 -8.50
C TRP A 605 -12.50 -0.75 -8.31
N GLU A 606 -13.29 -1.81 -8.33
CA GLU A 606 -12.87 -3.20 -8.21
C GLU A 606 -13.50 -4.00 -9.34
N GLN A 607 -12.80 -5.05 -9.75
CA GLN A 607 -13.32 -6.04 -10.67
C GLN A 607 -14.43 -6.86 -9.97
N ALA A 608 -15.53 -7.12 -10.66
CA ALA A 608 -16.50 -8.12 -10.20
C ALA A 608 -15.82 -9.50 -10.10
N SER A 609 -16.22 -10.29 -9.11
CA SER A 609 -15.63 -11.61 -8.88
C SER A 609 -15.88 -12.54 -10.06
N LEU A 610 -14.81 -13.18 -10.56
CA LEU A 610 -14.90 -14.29 -11.51
C LEU A 610 -15.33 -15.55 -10.75
N THR A 611 -16.63 -15.69 -10.50
CA THR A 611 -17.14 -16.71 -9.56
C THR A 611 -17.15 -18.13 -10.13
N VAL A 612 -17.09 -18.33 -11.45
CA VAL A 612 -17.09 -19.65 -12.09
C VAL A 612 -16.19 -19.62 -13.35
N PRO A 613 -15.17 -20.49 -13.47
CA PRO A 613 -14.41 -20.63 -14.70
C PRO A 613 -15.29 -21.23 -15.81
N PRO A 614 -15.01 -20.96 -17.10
CA PRO A 614 -15.66 -21.64 -18.22
C PRO A 614 -15.64 -23.17 -18.02
N GLU A 615 -16.74 -23.83 -18.39
CA GLU A 615 -16.88 -25.29 -18.27
C GLU A 615 -15.70 -26.02 -18.91
N ALA A 616 -15.22 -25.53 -20.06
CA ALA A 616 -14.06 -26.05 -20.77
C ALA A 616 -12.79 -26.14 -19.91
N LEU A 617 -12.61 -25.23 -18.94
CA LEU A 617 -11.43 -25.17 -18.08
C LEU A 617 -11.69 -25.70 -16.67
N SER A 618 -12.92 -26.16 -16.38
CA SER A 618 -13.33 -26.62 -15.05
C SER A 618 -12.60 -27.89 -14.57
N THR A 619 -12.05 -28.68 -15.49
CA THR A 619 -11.25 -29.88 -15.20
C THR A 619 -9.81 -29.55 -14.84
N PHE A 620 -9.36 -28.32 -15.07
CA PHE A 620 -8.02 -27.88 -14.69
C PHE A 620 -8.02 -27.24 -13.30
N PRO A 621 -6.85 -27.15 -12.64
CA PRO A 621 -6.73 -26.36 -11.42
C PRO A 621 -7.27 -24.94 -11.65
N ALA A 622 -7.97 -24.38 -10.66
CA ALA A 622 -8.60 -23.06 -10.77
C ALA A 622 -7.54 -21.95 -10.77
N ARG A 623 -6.93 -21.72 -11.95
CA ARG A 623 -5.88 -20.70 -12.18
C ARG A 623 -6.42 -19.27 -12.10
N GLN A 624 -7.74 -19.08 -12.14
CA GLN A 624 -8.42 -17.79 -12.02
C GLN A 624 -9.65 -17.88 -11.12
N GLY A 625 -10.03 -16.78 -10.47
CA GLY A 625 -11.27 -16.69 -9.68
C GLY A 625 -11.17 -17.18 -8.22
N ARG A 626 -9.98 -17.52 -7.71
CA ARG A 626 -9.78 -17.81 -6.28
C ARG A 626 -9.75 -16.52 -5.44
N ARG A 627 -10.30 -16.58 -4.22
CA ARG A 627 -10.37 -15.45 -3.25
C ARG A 627 -9.00 -15.10 -2.64
N ARG A 628 -7.98 -14.80 -3.46
CA ARG A 628 -6.75 -14.16 -2.98
C ARG A 628 -6.79 -12.70 -3.42
N SER A 629 -6.79 -11.79 -2.46
CA SER A 629 -6.97 -10.34 -2.62
C SER A 629 -5.85 -9.61 -3.38
N TYR A 630 -4.89 -10.33 -3.97
CA TYR A 630 -3.67 -9.79 -4.56
C TYR A 630 -3.38 -10.26 -5.99
N GLU A 631 -4.18 -11.16 -6.55
CA GLU A 631 -4.00 -11.67 -7.91
C GLU A 631 -5.09 -11.09 -8.83
N LEU A 632 -4.82 -9.92 -9.42
CA LEU A 632 -5.60 -9.39 -10.54
C LEU A 632 -4.97 -9.89 -11.84
N PRO A 633 -5.75 -10.44 -12.78
CA PRO A 633 -5.18 -10.88 -14.05
C PRO A 633 -4.69 -9.68 -14.86
N GLY A 634 -3.45 -9.75 -15.34
CA GLY A 634 -2.89 -8.72 -16.20
C GLY A 634 -3.12 -8.97 -17.69
N ILE A 635 -2.56 -8.06 -18.51
CA ILE A 635 -2.64 -8.10 -19.97
C ILE A 635 -1.95 -9.35 -20.55
N GLU A 636 -1.00 -9.92 -19.81
CA GLU A 636 -0.34 -11.17 -20.15
C GLU A 636 -1.24 -12.40 -20.09
N VAL A 637 -2.35 -12.33 -19.35
CA VAL A 637 -3.36 -13.41 -19.28
C VAL A 637 -4.51 -13.14 -20.24
N PHE A 638 -5.08 -11.92 -20.20
CA PHE A 638 -6.23 -11.52 -21.02
C PHE A 638 -5.91 -10.27 -21.87
N PRO A 639 -5.15 -10.42 -22.97
CA PRO A 639 -4.73 -9.27 -23.80
C PRO A 639 -5.90 -8.53 -24.49
N ALA A 640 -7.04 -9.20 -24.63
CA ALA A 640 -8.25 -8.62 -25.23
C ALA A 640 -9.11 -7.80 -24.24
N TRP A 641 -8.92 -7.93 -22.93
CA TRP A 641 -9.72 -7.22 -21.94
C TRP A 641 -9.37 -5.73 -21.86
N GLY A 642 -10.35 -4.92 -21.48
CA GLY A 642 -10.22 -3.49 -21.25
C GLY A 642 -10.06 -3.13 -19.77
N ASP A 643 -10.95 -2.28 -19.28
CA ASP A 643 -10.85 -1.64 -17.96
C ASP A 643 -10.92 -2.64 -16.79
N ALA A 644 -11.42 -3.86 -17.01
CA ALA A 644 -11.45 -4.89 -15.98
C ALA A 644 -10.05 -5.30 -15.48
N LEU A 645 -9.02 -5.15 -16.32
CA LEU A 645 -7.64 -5.51 -15.99
C LEU A 645 -7.08 -4.68 -14.83
N ARG A 646 -7.40 -3.39 -14.79
CA ARG A 646 -6.94 -2.43 -13.76
C ARG A 646 -5.41 -2.40 -13.53
N GLY A 647 -4.61 -2.92 -14.46
CA GLY A 647 -3.18 -3.17 -14.27
C GLY A 647 -2.27 -1.94 -14.40
N ILE A 648 -2.82 -0.75 -14.66
CA ILE A 648 -2.06 0.49 -14.85
C ILE A 648 -2.71 1.65 -14.08
N GLY A 649 -1.91 2.63 -13.67
CA GLY A 649 -2.33 3.80 -12.89
C GLY A 649 -1.12 4.49 -12.28
N HIS A 650 -1.33 5.50 -11.45
CA HIS A 650 -0.22 6.13 -10.72
C HIS A 650 0.49 5.12 -9.80
N SER A 651 1.77 4.85 -10.08
CA SER A 651 2.61 3.92 -9.32
C SER A 651 4.04 4.43 -9.23
N VAL A 652 4.67 4.20 -8.08
CA VAL A 652 6.10 4.46 -7.83
C VAL A 652 6.96 3.21 -7.98
N ASP A 653 6.40 2.15 -8.56
CA ASP A 653 7.11 0.90 -8.84
C ASP A 653 8.02 1.04 -10.07
N ALA A 654 9.24 0.50 -9.99
CA ALA A 654 10.19 0.43 -11.08
C ALA A 654 9.67 -0.39 -12.28
N ALA A 655 8.78 -1.36 -12.04
CA ALA A 655 8.17 -2.19 -13.09
C ALA A 655 7.14 -1.46 -13.96
N SER A 656 6.56 -0.35 -13.47
CA SER A 656 5.39 0.30 -14.07
C SER A 656 5.60 0.73 -15.53
N GLY A 657 6.80 1.19 -15.89
CA GLY A 657 7.12 1.62 -17.26
C GLY A 657 7.02 0.47 -18.27
N LEU A 658 7.54 -0.70 -17.94
CA LEU A 658 7.51 -1.88 -18.80
C LEU A 658 6.09 -2.45 -18.94
N VAL A 659 5.29 -2.40 -17.87
CA VAL A 659 3.87 -2.76 -17.93
C VAL A 659 3.14 -1.82 -18.91
N LEU A 660 3.35 -0.50 -18.79
CA LEU A 660 2.75 0.48 -19.71
C LEU A 660 3.17 0.25 -21.17
N ARG A 661 4.44 -0.10 -21.43
CA ARG A 661 4.91 -0.46 -22.78
C ARG A 661 4.13 -1.63 -23.36
N GLN A 662 3.77 -2.64 -22.56
CA GLN A 662 2.96 -3.75 -23.04
C GLN A 662 1.51 -3.32 -23.34
N TYR A 663 0.91 -2.43 -22.55
CA TYR A 663 -0.41 -1.84 -22.88
C TYR A 663 -0.38 -0.97 -24.14
N ALA A 664 0.75 -0.31 -24.43
CA ALA A 664 0.95 0.45 -25.66
C ALA A 664 1.11 -0.44 -26.91
N ARG A 665 1.15 -1.77 -26.77
CA ARG A 665 1.17 -2.73 -27.89
C ARG A 665 -0.20 -3.31 -28.21
N ARG A 666 -1.30 -2.84 -27.63
CA ARG A 666 -2.63 -3.42 -27.93
C ARG A 666 -3.05 -3.21 -29.38
N GLY A 667 -3.81 -4.17 -29.93
CA GLY A 667 -4.44 -4.03 -31.26
C GLY A 667 -5.76 -3.26 -31.29
N THR A 668 -6.27 -2.84 -30.13
CA THR A 668 -7.50 -2.07 -29.99
C THR A 668 -7.23 -0.80 -29.20
N PRO A 669 -7.93 0.32 -29.47
CA PRO A 669 -7.84 1.53 -28.66
C PRO A 669 -8.03 1.26 -27.16
N LEU A 670 -7.36 2.06 -26.33
CA LEU A 670 -7.49 1.95 -24.88
C LEU A 670 -8.93 2.30 -24.45
N THR A 671 -9.48 1.49 -23.57
CA THR A 671 -10.77 1.75 -22.92
C THR A 671 -10.68 2.93 -21.96
N PRO A 672 -11.81 3.55 -21.57
CA PRO A 672 -11.81 4.81 -20.83
C PRO A 672 -10.93 4.85 -19.58
N GLY A 673 -10.96 3.80 -18.76
CA GLY A 673 -10.13 3.67 -17.56
C GLY A 673 -8.66 3.47 -17.88
N LEU A 674 -8.32 2.59 -18.82
CA LEU A 674 -6.94 2.37 -19.24
C LEU A 674 -6.33 3.63 -19.87
N ALA A 675 -7.09 4.36 -20.70
CA ALA A 675 -6.65 5.59 -21.32
C ALA A 675 -6.30 6.66 -20.27
N VAL A 676 -7.19 6.92 -19.31
CA VAL A 676 -6.92 7.94 -18.28
C VAL A 676 -5.78 7.54 -17.35
N ASN A 677 -5.62 6.24 -17.06
CA ASN A 677 -4.58 5.73 -16.17
C ASN A 677 -3.20 5.67 -16.84
N LEU A 678 -3.15 5.44 -18.16
CA LEU A 678 -1.91 5.57 -18.94
C LEU A 678 -1.41 7.02 -18.95
N LEU A 679 -2.30 7.99 -19.21
CA LEU A 679 -1.97 9.42 -19.12
C LEU A 679 -1.61 9.83 -17.68
N GLY A 680 -2.33 9.29 -16.70
CA GLY A 680 -2.14 9.61 -15.30
C GLY A 680 -0.84 9.07 -14.68
N ALA A 681 -0.23 8.05 -15.28
CA ALA A 681 0.99 7.44 -14.76
C ALA A 681 2.20 8.41 -14.77
N GLN A 682 2.24 9.37 -15.71
CA GLN A 682 3.32 10.36 -15.85
C GLN A 682 3.48 11.30 -14.64
N ARG A 683 2.49 11.36 -13.74
CA ARG A 683 2.51 12.26 -12.57
C ARG A 683 3.62 11.98 -11.55
N GLY A 684 4.27 10.81 -11.60
CA GLY A 684 5.21 10.40 -10.55
C GLY A 684 5.94 9.10 -10.82
N PHE A 685 6.47 8.91 -12.03
CA PHE A 685 7.25 7.70 -12.33
C PHE A 685 8.43 7.53 -11.39
N HIS A 686 8.70 6.27 -11.03
CA HIS A 686 10.00 5.88 -10.52
C HIS A 686 11.09 6.22 -11.56
N PRO A 687 12.32 6.65 -11.17
CA PRO A 687 13.37 6.96 -12.14
C PRO A 687 13.65 5.85 -13.15
N ALA A 688 13.67 4.60 -12.70
CA ALA A 688 13.85 3.42 -13.57
C ALA A 688 12.66 3.16 -14.53
N ALA A 689 11.46 3.64 -14.22
CA ALA A 689 10.26 3.47 -15.03
C ALA A 689 10.01 4.64 -15.99
N ALA A 690 10.60 5.82 -15.74
CA ALA A 690 10.26 7.06 -16.43
C ALA A 690 10.49 6.98 -17.95
N VAL A 691 11.63 6.43 -18.39
CA VAL A 691 11.96 6.30 -19.82
C VAL A 691 10.94 5.42 -20.54
N ASP A 692 10.66 4.23 -20.01
CA ASP A 692 9.69 3.31 -20.60
C ASP A 692 8.26 3.82 -20.51
N GLY A 693 7.89 4.45 -19.39
CA GLY A 693 6.56 5.03 -19.18
C GLY A 693 6.26 6.18 -20.16
N THR A 694 7.17 7.13 -20.31
CA THR A 694 7.03 8.22 -21.31
C THR A 694 7.00 7.66 -22.73
N THR A 695 7.86 6.68 -23.03
CA THR A 695 7.86 6.02 -24.35
C THR A 695 6.53 5.30 -24.61
N ALA A 696 5.94 4.66 -23.61
CA ALA A 696 4.66 3.98 -23.73
C ALA A 696 3.53 4.94 -24.11
N ILE A 697 3.50 6.15 -23.53
CA ILE A 697 2.47 7.15 -23.86
C ILE A 697 2.62 7.62 -25.31
N ARG A 698 3.85 7.91 -25.74
CA ARG A 698 4.15 8.29 -27.12
C ARG A 698 3.76 7.18 -28.10
N GLU A 699 4.18 5.95 -27.84
CA GLU A 699 3.84 4.80 -28.68
C GLU A 699 2.32 4.58 -28.72
N ALA A 700 1.61 4.73 -27.60
CA ALA A 700 0.15 4.60 -27.56
C ALA A 700 -0.54 5.67 -28.41
N TRP A 701 -0.01 6.89 -28.46
CA TRP A 701 -0.49 7.93 -29.37
C TRP A 701 -0.19 7.61 -30.83
N GLU A 702 1.08 7.33 -31.17
CA GLU A 702 1.53 7.02 -32.53
C GLU A 702 0.81 5.81 -33.14
N ARG A 703 0.45 4.83 -32.30
CA ARG A 703 -0.30 3.62 -32.67
C ARG A 703 -1.82 3.83 -32.70
N GLY A 704 -2.30 5.05 -32.49
CA GLY A 704 -3.74 5.39 -32.51
C GLY A 704 -4.55 4.81 -31.35
N LEU A 705 -3.89 4.40 -30.26
CA LEU A 705 -4.53 3.77 -29.09
C LEU A 705 -5.12 4.80 -28.11
N LEU A 706 -4.55 6.00 -28.05
CA LEU A 706 -5.09 7.13 -27.31
C LEU A 706 -6.04 7.95 -28.19
N ARG A 707 -7.33 7.93 -27.83
CA ARG A 707 -8.40 8.60 -28.59
C ARG A 707 -8.91 9.84 -27.84
N PRO A 708 -8.98 11.01 -28.48
CA PRO A 708 -9.62 12.20 -27.89
C PRO A 708 -11.03 11.89 -27.36
N GLY A 709 -11.33 12.35 -26.15
CA GLY A 709 -12.64 12.20 -25.51
C GLY A 709 -12.97 10.80 -24.97
N VAL A 710 -12.05 9.82 -25.04
CA VAL A 710 -12.30 8.46 -24.50
C VAL A 710 -11.88 8.33 -23.03
N ALA A 711 -10.80 8.99 -22.62
CA ALA A 711 -10.30 8.90 -21.24
C ALA A 711 -11.33 9.42 -20.22
N ASP A 712 -11.67 8.60 -19.21
CA ASP A 712 -12.68 8.93 -18.20
C ASP A 712 -12.06 9.18 -16.82
N VAL A 713 -12.03 10.44 -16.39
CA VAL A 713 -11.45 10.88 -15.11
C VAL A 713 -12.10 10.26 -13.87
N ARG A 714 -13.29 9.66 -13.99
CA ARG A 714 -13.98 8.95 -12.89
C ARG A 714 -13.34 7.59 -12.58
N LEU A 715 -12.52 7.07 -13.51
CA LEU A 715 -11.77 5.82 -13.38
C LEU A 715 -10.29 6.06 -13.04
N LEU A 716 -9.89 7.33 -12.86
CA LEU A 716 -8.51 7.70 -12.57
C LEU A 716 -8.03 7.04 -11.26
N ASP A 717 -6.86 6.40 -11.33
CA ASP A 717 -6.22 5.62 -10.27
C ASP A 717 -7.12 4.51 -9.69
N TRP A 718 -8.15 4.12 -10.45
CA TRP A 718 -9.21 3.22 -10.02
C TRP A 718 -9.83 3.67 -8.69
N ALA A 719 -9.90 4.99 -8.47
CA ALA A 719 -10.51 5.61 -7.31
C ALA A 719 -11.85 6.25 -7.68
N ALA A 720 -12.78 6.30 -6.72
CA ALA A 720 -14.11 6.88 -6.93
C ALA A 720 -14.05 8.40 -7.18
N ASN A 721 -13.02 9.07 -6.67
CA ASN A 721 -12.78 10.49 -6.91
C ASN A 721 -11.34 10.72 -7.38
N PRO A 722 -11.11 11.55 -8.41
CA PRO A 722 -9.78 11.87 -8.86
C PRO A 722 -9.02 12.67 -7.79
N SER A 723 -7.71 12.44 -7.71
CA SER A 723 -6.81 13.09 -6.76
C SER A 723 -5.55 13.59 -7.45
N SER A 724 -4.69 14.31 -6.73
CA SER A 724 -3.41 14.81 -7.26
C SER A 724 -3.53 15.67 -8.53
N LEU A 725 -4.61 16.46 -8.64
CA LEU A 725 -4.93 17.26 -9.84
C LEU A 725 -3.80 18.23 -10.22
N VAL A 726 -3.00 18.73 -9.27
CA VAL A 726 -1.85 19.60 -9.56
C VAL A 726 -0.79 18.87 -10.41
N ALA A 727 -0.41 17.65 -10.00
CA ALA A 727 0.54 16.84 -10.76
C ALA A 727 -0.06 16.40 -12.10
N LEU A 728 -1.37 16.12 -12.14
CA LEU A 728 -2.06 15.80 -13.39
C LEU A 728 -2.08 16.95 -14.38
N ALA A 729 -2.39 18.16 -13.91
CA ALA A 729 -2.40 19.36 -14.75
C ALA A 729 -1.02 19.62 -15.38
N ARG A 730 0.06 19.41 -14.61
CA ARG A 730 1.43 19.47 -15.12
C ARG A 730 1.71 18.41 -16.19
N ALA A 731 1.39 17.14 -15.90
CA ALA A 731 1.57 16.06 -16.87
C ALA A 731 0.76 16.31 -18.15
N CYS A 732 -0.47 16.82 -18.05
CA CYS A 732 -1.27 17.21 -19.21
C CYS A 732 -0.64 18.36 -20.01
N ALA A 733 0.01 19.33 -19.37
CA ALA A 733 0.71 20.41 -20.06
C ALA A 733 1.94 19.89 -20.82
N GLU A 734 2.72 18.99 -20.22
CA GLU A 734 3.84 18.32 -20.88
C GLU A 734 3.38 17.48 -22.09
N LEU A 735 2.32 16.69 -21.91
CA LEU A 735 1.74 15.89 -22.99
C LEU A 735 1.15 16.76 -24.11
N ALA A 736 0.56 17.90 -23.78
CA ALA A 736 0.11 18.87 -24.78
C ALA A 736 1.30 19.43 -25.59
N ALA A 737 2.43 19.72 -24.92
CA ALA A 737 3.66 20.14 -25.59
C ALA A 737 4.22 19.07 -26.53
N ASP A 738 4.01 17.79 -26.22
CA ASP A 738 4.36 16.64 -27.06
C ASP A 738 3.35 16.38 -28.20
N GLY A 739 2.36 17.26 -28.41
CA GLY A 739 1.40 17.17 -29.52
C GLY A 739 0.11 16.42 -29.20
N LEU A 740 -0.13 16.05 -27.93
CA LEU A 740 -1.33 15.32 -27.49
C LEU A 740 -2.43 16.27 -26.96
N LEU A 741 -2.44 17.55 -27.37
CA LEU A 741 -3.42 18.52 -26.88
C LEU A 741 -4.87 18.06 -27.11
N SER A 742 -5.16 17.43 -28.24
CA SER A 742 -6.48 16.89 -28.59
C SER A 742 -6.95 15.81 -27.61
N VAL A 743 -6.03 15.08 -26.97
CA VAL A 743 -6.34 14.03 -25.98
C VAL A 743 -6.54 14.63 -24.59
N VAL A 744 -5.66 15.55 -24.16
CA VAL A 744 -5.67 16.06 -22.79
C VAL A 744 -6.64 17.22 -22.56
N TRP A 745 -7.05 17.93 -23.62
CA TRP A 745 -7.99 19.05 -23.50
C TRP A 745 -9.35 18.64 -22.91
N PRO A 746 -10.03 17.57 -23.40
CA PRO A 746 -11.25 17.07 -22.75
C PRO A 746 -11.01 16.58 -21.31
N VAL A 747 -9.87 15.94 -21.04
CA VAL A 747 -9.52 15.43 -19.71
C VAL A 747 -9.44 16.57 -18.68
N LEU A 748 -8.82 17.70 -19.05
CA LEU A 748 -8.74 18.87 -18.17
C LEU A 748 -10.13 19.44 -17.85
N ASP A 749 -11.04 19.52 -18.83
CA ASP A 749 -12.40 20.00 -18.59
C ASP A 749 -13.21 19.03 -17.72
N ASP A 750 -13.07 17.72 -17.96
CA ASP A 750 -13.73 16.69 -17.17
C ASP A 750 -13.26 16.66 -15.71
N LEU A 751 -11.99 16.99 -15.43
CA LEU A 751 -11.50 17.17 -14.06
C LEU A 751 -12.18 18.36 -13.35
N LEU A 752 -12.46 19.45 -14.07
CA LEU A 752 -13.23 20.57 -13.52
C LEU A 752 -14.67 20.15 -13.21
N LEU A 753 -15.32 19.38 -14.10
CA LEU A 753 -16.65 18.81 -13.85
C LEU A 753 -16.65 17.87 -12.65
N ALA A 754 -15.67 16.97 -12.54
CA ALA A 754 -15.53 16.06 -11.40
C ALA A 754 -15.37 16.86 -10.09
N SER A 755 -14.57 17.92 -10.11
CA SER A 755 -14.39 18.80 -8.96
C SER A 755 -15.66 19.56 -8.56
N LEU A 756 -16.47 19.96 -9.54
CA LEU A 756 -17.76 20.62 -9.30
C LEU A 756 -18.81 19.68 -8.72
N ARG A 757 -18.76 18.38 -9.06
CA ARG A 757 -19.66 17.34 -8.54
C ARG A 757 -19.26 16.85 -7.14
N ALA A 758 -17.99 16.97 -6.79
CA ALA A 758 -17.50 16.56 -5.48
C ALA A 758 -18.16 17.38 -4.34
N PRO A 759 -18.40 16.78 -3.15
CA PRO A 759 -18.98 17.50 -2.01
C PRO A 759 -18.20 18.76 -1.62
N ARG A 760 -16.88 18.73 -1.86
CA ARG A 760 -15.97 19.85 -1.75
C ARG A 760 -15.11 19.89 -3.01
N MET A 761 -14.83 21.11 -3.49
CA MET A 761 -13.95 21.32 -4.64
C MET A 761 -12.60 20.63 -4.39
N LEU A 762 -12.14 19.87 -5.37
CA LEU A 762 -10.94 19.05 -5.26
C LEU A 762 -9.70 19.94 -5.18
N ALA A 763 -8.72 19.53 -4.38
CA ALA A 763 -7.42 20.20 -4.34
C ALA A 763 -6.75 20.09 -5.71
N GLY A 764 -6.23 21.22 -6.23
CA GLY A 764 -5.65 21.30 -7.58
C GLY A 764 -6.60 21.81 -8.68
N THR A 765 -7.86 22.12 -8.35
CA THR A 765 -8.84 22.64 -9.35
C THR A 765 -8.40 23.97 -9.97
N ALA A 766 -7.69 24.82 -9.21
CA ALA A 766 -7.20 26.09 -9.74
C ALA A 766 -6.11 25.87 -10.79
N GLU A 767 -5.20 24.93 -10.53
CA GLU A 767 -4.12 24.55 -11.43
C GLU A 767 -4.65 23.95 -12.74
N VAL A 768 -5.70 23.12 -12.68
CA VAL A 768 -6.37 22.61 -13.90
C VAL A 768 -6.96 23.74 -14.74
N ALA A 769 -7.69 24.67 -14.12
CA ALA A 769 -8.27 25.82 -14.83
C ALA A 769 -7.19 26.75 -15.42
N GLU A 770 -6.05 26.88 -14.74
CA GLU A 770 -4.90 27.64 -15.18
C GLU A 770 -4.20 26.98 -16.37
N THR A 771 -4.01 25.66 -16.35
CA THR A 771 -3.48 24.90 -17.49
C THR A 771 -4.41 25.01 -18.71
N MET A 772 -5.73 24.97 -18.52
CA MET A 772 -6.66 25.21 -19.62
C MET A 772 -6.51 26.63 -20.18
N ARG A 773 -6.30 27.64 -19.32
CA ARG A 773 -6.04 29.02 -19.73
C ARG A 773 -4.80 29.13 -20.60
N SER A 774 -3.69 28.48 -20.19
CA SER A 774 -2.43 28.55 -20.93
C SER A 774 -2.49 27.82 -22.28
N LEU A 775 -3.26 26.74 -22.39
CA LEU A 775 -3.41 25.95 -23.62
C LEU A 775 -4.46 26.51 -24.58
N LEU A 776 -5.38 27.37 -24.10
CA LEU A 776 -6.49 27.91 -24.91
C LEU A 776 -6.05 28.57 -26.24
N PRO A 777 -4.98 29.39 -26.31
CA PRO A 777 -4.54 29.97 -27.57
C PRO A 777 -4.24 28.93 -28.66
N ALA A 778 -3.63 27.80 -28.29
CA ALA A 778 -3.33 26.72 -29.23
C ALA A 778 -4.60 26.00 -29.70
N VAL A 779 -5.61 25.82 -28.82
CA VAL A 779 -6.91 25.25 -29.21
C VAL A 779 -7.65 26.18 -30.17
N LEU A 780 -7.64 27.50 -29.92
CA LEU A 780 -8.24 28.49 -30.82
C LEU A 780 -7.55 28.49 -32.20
N ALA A 781 -6.22 28.38 -32.23
CA ALA A 781 -5.46 28.28 -33.47
C ALA A 781 -5.80 27.00 -34.26
N ALA A 782 -5.96 25.86 -33.58
CA ALA A 782 -6.36 24.60 -34.20
C ALA A 782 -7.78 24.67 -34.79
N VAL A 783 -8.73 25.32 -34.12
CA VAL A 783 -10.08 25.54 -34.66
C VAL A 783 -10.05 26.48 -35.87
N ALA A 784 -9.26 27.56 -35.80
CA ALA A 784 -9.15 28.53 -36.88
C ALA A 784 -8.51 27.95 -38.16
N SER A 785 -7.59 27.00 -38.00
CA SER A 785 -6.93 26.27 -39.09
C SER A 785 -7.74 25.09 -39.63
N GLY A 786 -8.79 24.67 -38.92
CA GLY A 786 -9.63 23.52 -39.29
C GLY A 786 -9.11 22.16 -38.80
N ASP A 787 -8.05 22.15 -38.00
CA ASP A 787 -7.47 20.93 -37.39
C ASP A 787 -8.32 20.41 -36.22
N ALA A 788 -9.16 21.27 -35.64
CA ALA A 788 -10.09 20.94 -34.57
C ALA A 788 -11.53 21.37 -34.91
N ASP A 789 -12.51 20.53 -34.55
CA ASP A 789 -13.93 20.90 -34.66
C ASP A 789 -14.27 22.02 -33.65
N PRO A 790 -15.03 23.08 -34.03
CA PRO A 790 -15.39 24.17 -33.12
C PRO A 790 -16.06 23.74 -31.81
N THR A 791 -16.69 22.56 -31.77
CA THR A 791 -17.31 22.00 -30.56
C THR A 791 -16.33 21.80 -29.39
N VAL A 792 -15.02 21.67 -29.65
CA VAL A 792 -14.00 21.54 -28.59
C VAL A 792 -13.87 22.78 -27.71
N LEU A 793 -14.40 23.94 -28.15
CA LEU A 793 -14.48 25.18 -27.38
C LEU A 793 -15.70 25.25 -26.43
N GLY A 794 -16.50 24.18 -26.37
CA GLY A 794 -17.65 24.06 -25.48
C GLY A 794 -17.25 24.11 -24.00
N VAL A 795 -16.29 23.27 -23.59
CA VAL A 795 -15.69 23.18 -22.24
C VAL A 795 -16.68 23.44 -21.08
N PRO A 796 -17.71 22.58 -20.94
CA PRO A 796 -18.76 22.75 -19.92
C PRO A 796 -18.23 22.84 -18.49
N GLY A 797 -17.15 22.14 -18.14
CA GLY A 797 -16.52 22.21 -16.81
C GLY A 797 -15.97 23.58 -16.49
N LEU A 798 -15.19 24.15 -17.42
CA LEU A 798 -14.59 25.47 -17.30
C LEU A 798 -15.66 26.56 -17.22
N ARG A 799 -16.68 26.51 -18.09
CA ARG A 799 -17.80 27.48 -18.09
C ARG A 799 -18.61 27.40 -16.79
N ALA A 800 -18.92 26.19 -16.31
CA ALA A 800 -19.64 26.00 -15.05
C ALA A 800 -18.84 26.52 -13.84
N LEU A 801 -17.53 26.31 -13.81
CA LEU A 801 -16.66 26.83 -12.75
C LEU A 801 -16.58 28.36 -12.78
N ALA A 802 -16.46 28.96 -13.97
CA ALA A 802 -16.44 30.41 -14.14
C ALA A 802 -17.73 31.10 -13.67
N GLY A 803 -18.88 30.43 -13.86
CA GLY A 803 -20.21 30.89 -13.44
C GLY A 803 -20.49 30.81 -11.93
N ARG A 804 -19.62 30.17 -11.13
CA ARG A 804 -19.86 30.07 -9.68
C ARG A 804 -19.76 31.43 -8.98
N PRO A 805 -20.59 31.68 -7.95
CA PRO A 805 -20.43 32.84 -7.08
C PRO A 805 -19.17 32.67 -6.20
N GLY A 806 -18.49 33.78 -5.91
CA GLY A 806 -17.27 33.81 -5.10
C GLY A 806 -16.01 34.23 -5.87
N SER A 807 -14.88 34.26 -5.14
CA SER A 807 -13.57 34.76 -5.59
C SER A 807 -12.42 33.79 -5.30
N SER A 808 -12.71 32.49 -5.13
CA SER A 808 -11.65 31.48 -4.98
C SER A 808 -10.74 31.48 -6.21
N ASN A 809 -9.45 31.18 -6.03
CA ASN A 809 -8.46 31.15 -7.12
C ASN A 809 -8.93 30.33 -8.33
N ALA A 810 -9.57 29.17 -8.12
CA ALA A 810 -10.12 28.35 -9.19
C ALA A 810 -11.20 29.06 -10.02
N VAL A 811 -12.12 29.77 -9.37
CA VAL A 811 -13.17 30.56 -10.04
C VAL A 811 -12.57 31.75 -10.79
N THR A 812 -11.56 32.41 -10.21
CA THR A 812 -10.85 33.51 -10.86
C THR A 812 -10.10 33.04 -12.12
N ALA A 813 -9.36 31.95 -12.04
CA ALA A 813 -8.65 31.34 -13.17
C ALA A 813 -9.63 30.90 -14.27
N ALA A 814 -10.74 30.24 -13.89
CA ALA A 814 -11.77 29.82 -14.84
C ALA A 814 -12.44 30.99 -15.55
N ARG A 815 -12.73 32.10 -14.86
CA ARG A 815 -13.26 33.33 -15.50
C ARG A 815 -12.27 33.94 -16.48
N ALA A 816 -10.99 33.97 -16.14
CA ALA A 816 -9.95 34.48 -17.03
C ALA A 816 -9.84 33.63 -18.31
N ALA A 817 -9.87 32.30 -18.18
CA ALA A 817 -9.89 31.40 -19.34
C ALA A 817 -11.17 31.54 -20.17
N ALA A 818 -12.34 31.59 -19.51
CA ALA A 818 -13.63 31.70 -20.19
C ALA A 818 -13.81 33.03 -20.95
N ALA A 819 -13.14 34.10 -20.52
CA ALA A 819 -13.14 35.38 -21.24
C ALA A 819 -12.50 35.30 -22.64
N GLY A 820 -11.61 34.33 -22.87
CA GLY A 820 -10.98 34.09 -24.18
C GLY A 820 -11.80 33.19 -25.11
N LEU A 821 -12.92 32.63 -24.66
CA LEU A 821 -13.76 31.73 -25.46
C LEU A 821 -14.87 32.48 -26.20
N PRO A 822 -15.28 32.03 -27.40
CA PRO A 822 -16.44 32.57 -28.08
C PRO A 822 -17.71 32.34 -27.23
N ALA A 823 -18.66 33.27 -27.35
CA ALA A 823 -19.98 33.13 -26.75
C ALA A 823 -20.73 31.98 -27.44
N VAL A 824 -20.90 30.87 -26.73
CA VAL A 824 -21.76 29.77 -27.16
C VAL A 824 -23.16 30.07 -26.60
N PRO A 825 -24.23 30.06 -27.42
CA PRO A 825 -25.59 30.15 -26.89
C PRO A 825 -25.78 28.97 -25.92
N ALA A 826 -26.22 29.26 -24.69
CA ALA A 826 -26.44 28.23 -23.69
C ALA A 826 -27.37 27.15 -24.27
N ASP A 827 -26.85 25.95 -24.49
CA ASP A 827 -27.67 24.80 -24.83
C ASP A 827 -28.62 24.56 -23.65
N PRO A 828 -29.96 24.58 -23.82
CA PRO A 828 -30.90 24.36 -22.73
C PRO A 828 -30.73 22.99 -22.05
N ALA A 829 -29.97 22.06 -22.65
CA ALA A 829 -29.59 20.79 -22.02
C ALA A 829 -28.50 20.92 -20.94
N VAL A 830 -27.72 22.00 -20.93
CA VAL A 830 -26.76 22.30 -19.84
C VAL A 830 -27.38 23.34 -18.92
N THR A 831 -28.40 22.91 -18.19
CA THR A 831 -28.80 23.61 -16.96
C THR A 831 -27.54 23.70 -16.09
N ALA A 832 -27.24 24.90 -15.55
CA ALA A 832 -26.26 25.08 -14.49
C ALA A 832 -26.34 23.87 -13.57
N PRO A 833 -25.24 23.15 -13.28
CA PRO A 833 -25.33 21.82 -12.71
C PRO A 833 -26.29 21.92 -11.55
N VAL A 834 -27.49 21.37 -11.76
CA VAL A 834 -28.36 21.00 -10.65
C VAL A 834 -27.39 20.24 -9.78
N ARG A 835 -27.29 20.63 -8.52
CA ARG A 835 -26.56 19.84 -7.55
C ARG A 835 -27.21 18.47 -7.66
N VAL A 836 -26.64 17.60 -8.49
CA VAL A 836 -27.02 16.21 -8.59
C VAL A 836 -26.55 15.75 -7.25
N GLU A 837 -27.47 15.79 -6.28
CA GLU A 837 -27.27 15.10 -5.03
C GLU A 837 -26.85 13.71 -5.50
N PRO A 838 -25.62 13.26 -5.15
CA PRO A 838 -25.14 11.96 -5.57
C PRO A 838 -26.28 11.00 -5.30
N ALA A 839 -26.74 10.27 -6.31
CA ALA A 839 -27.96 9.45 -6.23
C ALA A 839 -27.96 8.79 -4.86
N ALA A 840 -28.82 9.27 -3.96
CA ALA A 840 -28.68 8.97 -2.55
C ALA A 840 -28.68 7.46 -2.44
N SER A 841 -27.63 6.89 -1.85
CA SER A 841 -27.56 5.44 -1.67
C SER A 841 -28.90 5.00 -1.07
N PRO A 842 -29.56 3.96 -1.64
CA PRO A 842 -30.85 3.51 -1.13
C PRO A 842 -30.80 3.38 0.39
N PHE A 843 -31.86 3.78 1.09
CA PHE A 843 -31.85 3.84 2.56
C PHE A 843 -31.33 2.53 3.17
N ASP A 844 -31.79 1.38 2.67
CA ASP A 844 -31.42 0.06 3.17
C ASP A 844 -29.94 -0.33 2.89
N ALA A 845 -29.28 0.32 1.93
CA ALA A 845 -27.84 0.17 1.69
C ALA A 845 -27.00 0.96 2.70
N VAL A 846 -27.56 2.05 3.24
CA VAL A 846 -26.93 2.88 4.29
C VAL A 846 -27.26 2.36 5.68
N TRP A 847 -28.49 1.92 5.88
CA TRP A 847 -29.07 1.49 7.15
C TRP A 847 -29.52 0.03 7.07
N ALA A 848 -28.54 -0.88 7.08
CA ALA A 848 -28.82 -2.31 7.08
C ALA A 848 -29.68 -2.70 8.31
N PRO A 849 -30.57 -3.72 8.20
CA PRO A 849 -31.36 -4.19 9.33
C PRO A 849 -30.48 -4.55 10.54
N GLY A 850 -30.83 -4.03 11.72
CA GLY A 850 -30.08 -4.25 12.97
C GLY A 850 -28.81 -3.40 13.15
N ALA A 851 -28.38 -2.63 12.14
CA ALA A 851 -27.22 -1.76 12.26
C ALA A 851 -27.40 -0.71 13.38
N GLY A 852 -26.41 -0.58 14.26
CA GLY A 852 -26.42 0.40 15.36
C GLY A 852 -27.38 0.09 16.52
N THR A 853 -27.99 -1.10 16.55
CA THR A 853 -28.99 -1.48 17.57
C THR A 853 -28.41 -2.12 18.83
N LEU A 854 -27.10 -2.40 18.89
CA LEU A 854 -26.46 -2.99 20.06
C LEU A 854 -26.72 -2.11 21.32
N PRO A 855 -27.17 -2.69 22.45
CA PRO A 855 -27.42 -1.94 23.66
C PRO A 855 -26.12 -1.35 24.24
N ALA A 856 -26.25 -0.27 25.00
CA ALA A 856 -25.12 0.28 25.74
C ALA A 856 -24.82 -0.56 26.97
N VAL A 857 -23.54 -0.86 27.20
CA VAL A 857 -23.04 -1.35 28.49
C VAL A 857 -22.52 -0.13 29.24
N ASP A 858 -23.31 0.36 30.20
CA ASP A 858 -22.92 1.47 31.06
C ASP A 858 -22.00 0.95 32.17
N ASP A 859 -20.74 1.37 32.15
CA ASP A 859 -19.73 1.00 33.14
C ASP A 859 -19.66 1.98 34.33
N HIS A 860 -20.47 3.04 34.27
CA HIS A 860 -20.49 4.15 35.23
C HIS A 860 -19.12 4.82 35.47
N ALA A 861 -18.13 4.58 34.60
CA ALA A 861 -16.84 5.24 34.68
C ALA A 861 -16.99 6.71 34.32
N THR A 862 -16.34 7.57 35.09
CA THR A 862 -16.22 8.99 34.73
C THR A 862 -14.95 9.19 33.91
N LEU A 863 -14.98 10.10 32.96
CA LEU A 863 -13.85 10.35 32.08
C LEU A 863 -13.44 11.82 32.07
N THR A 864 -12.17 12.06 31.78
CA THR A 864 -11.68 13.36 31.32
C THR A 864 -10.87 13.17 30.04
N ALA A 865 -10.95 14.13 29.11
CA ALA A 865 -10.23 14.08 27.85
C ALA A 865 -9.29 15.27 27.73
N ARG A 866 -8.02 15.04 27.38
CA ARG A 866 -7.01 16.09 27.24
C ARG A 866 -5.95 15.78 26.20
N TRP A 867 -5.48 16.80 25.50
CA TRP A 867 -4.37 16.63 24.55
C TRP A 867 -3.06 16.30 25.27
N VAL A 868 -2.39 15.22 24.84
CA VAL A 868 -1.04 14.84 25.26
C VAL A 868 -0.13 14.76 24.04
N GLY A 869 1.10 15.25 24.15
CA GLY A 869 2.09 15.20 23.07
C GLY A 869 3.10 14.09 23.28
N ARG A 870 3.46 13.37 22.22
CA ARG A 870 4.68 12.55 22.18
C ARG A 870 5.82 13.22 21.41
N ASP A 871 5.57 14.40 20.80
CA ASP A 871 6.54 15.41 20.32
C ASP A 871 5.76 16.61 19.74
N ALA A 872 6.46 17.71 19.39
CA ALA A 872 5.88 18.99 18.93
C ALA A 872 4.95 18.90 17.69
N THR A 873 4.97 17.77 16.95
CA THR A 873 4.25 17.58 15.69
C THR A 873 3.05 16.62 15.77
N ARG A 874 2.93 15.79 16.82
CA ARG A 874 1.84 14.79 16.95
C ARG A 874 1.23 14.82 18.36
N LYS A 875 0.01 15.36 18.45
CA LYS A 875 -0.81 15.39 19.66
C LYS A 875 -1.87 14.29 19.60
N LEU A 876 -2.00 13.52 20.68
CA LEU A 876 -3.02 12.48 20.86
C LEU A 876 -3.99 12.92 21.96
N LEU A 877 -5.28 12.67 21.79
CA LEU A 877 -6.29 12.94 22.81
C LEU A 877 -6.31 11.76 23.79
N ALA A 878 -5.76 11.97 24.99
CA ALA A 878 -5.80 11.00 26.07
C ALA A 878 -7.16 11.04 26.75
N VAL A 879 -7.69 9.86 27.11
CA VAL A 879 -8.88 9.71 27.94
C VAL A 879 -8.46 9.10 29.27
N ASP A 880 -8.63 9.84 30.37
CA ASP A 880 -8.42 9.33 31.73
C ASP A 880 -9.75 8.79 32.26
N LEU A 881 -9.82 7.49 32.51
CA LEU A 881 -10.99 6.78 33.03
C LEU A 881 -10.89 6.60 34.55
N THR A 882 -11.91 7.01 35.29
CA THR A 882 -12.01 6.82 36.74
C THR A 882 -13.15 5.85 37.03
N LEU A 883 -12.81 4.68 37.57
CA LEU A 883 -13.76 3.61 37.86
C LEU A 883 -14.50 3.87 39.19
N PRO A 884 -15.79 3.50 39.31
CA PRO A 884 -16.56 3.75 40.54
C PRO A 884 -15.96 3.12 41.80
N ASP A 885 -15.35 1.95 41.68
CA ASP A 885 -14.70 1.22 42.78
C ASP A 885 -13.28 1.70 43.06
N ARG A 886 -12.71 2.55 42.19
CA ARG A 886 -11.36 3.11 42.30
C ARG A 886 -11.33 4.62 41.96
N PRO A 887 -12.03 5.47 42.76
CA PRO A 887 -12.22 6.89 42.44
C PRO A 887 -10.94 7.74 42.52
N HIS A 888 -9.86 7.21 43.11
CA HIS A 888 -8.59 7.92 43.29
C HIS A 888 -7.48 7.44 42.34
N GLU A 889 -7.75 6.47 41.47
CA GLU A 889 -6.77 5.90 40.55
C GLU A 889 -7.29 6.01 39.10
N PRO A 890 -6.97 7.10 38.37
CA PRO A 890 -7.37 7.21 36.98
C PRO A 890 -6.51 6.31 36.08
N TYR A 891 -7.17 5.65 35.13
CA TYR A 891 -6.56 4.83 34.09
C TYR A 891 -6.48 5.63 32.80
N ARG A 892 -5.26 6.03 32.42
CA ARG A 892 -5.01 6.77 31.18
C ARG A 892 -5.03 5.85 29.99
N VAL A 893 -5.81 6.22 28.98
CA VAL A 893 -5.88 5.54 27.69
C VAL A 893 -5.43 6.49 26.58
N VAL A 894 -4.45 6.05 25.79
CA VAL A 894 -3.98 6.72 24.57
C VAL A 894 -3.95 5.66 23.48
N LYS A 895 -4.73 5.83 22.41
CA LYS A 895 -4.96 4.80 21.40
C LYS A 895 -4.60 5.26 19.99
N GLU A 896 -3.82 4.40 19.33
CA GLU A 896 -3.53 4.41 17.89
C GLU A 896 -3.79 3.04 17.23
N TRP A 897 -3.99 1.98 18.03
CA TRP A 897 -4.25 0.61 17.62
C TRP A 897 -5.41 0.03 18.43
N PHE A 898 -6.29 -0.75 17.79
CA PHE A 898 -7.61 -1.11 18.33
C PHE A 898 -7.86 -2.61 18.47
N TYR A 899 -6.87 -3.48 18.22
CA TYR A 899 -7.08 -4.93 18.23
C TYR A 899 -7.66 -5.46 19.56
N ASP A 900 -7.25 -4.89 20.69
CA ASP A 900 -7.78 -5.24 22.00
C ASP A 900 -9.26 -4.91 22.17
N LEU A 901 -9.72 -3.83 21.54
CA LEU A 901 -11.14 -3.46 21.51
C LEU A 901 -11.91 -4.27 20.45
N GLU A 902 -11.33 -4.47 19.27
CA GLU A 902 -11.96 -5.13 18.12
C GLU A 902 -12.10 -6.64 18.28
N ASN A 903 -11.10 -7.30 18.87
CA ASN A 903 -11.01 -8.76 18.90
C ASN A 903 -11.05 -9.32 20.33
N GLU A 904 -10.74 -8.51 21.34
CA GLU A 904 -10.58 -8.98 22.73
C GLU A 904 -11.57 -8.35 23.72
N GLY A 905 -12.36 -7.36 23.31
CA GLY A 905 -13.37 -6.75 24.18
C GLY A 905 -12.80 -6.06 25.42
N GLN A 906 -11.53 -5.64 25.35
CA GLN A 906 -10.80 -5.06 26.47
C GLN A 906 -9.98 -3.84 26.05
N CYS A 907 -9.51 -3.07 27.02
CA CYS A 907 -8.85 -1.80 26.78
C CYS A 907 -7.54 -1.71 27.57
N ALA A 908 -6.42 -1.65 26.85
CA ALA A 908 -5.12 -1.33 27.40
C ALA A 908 -5.10 0.12 27.94
N ALA A 909 -4.68 0.26 29.19
CA ALA A 909 -4.58 1.51 29.92
C ALA A 909 -3.27 1.57 30.72
N ARG A 910 -2.98 2.75 31.27
CA ARG A 910 -1.86 2.96 32.19
C ARG A 910 -2.36 3.62 33.46
N SER A 911 -2.01 3.05 34.61
CA SER A 911 -2.23 3.65 35.93
C SER A 911 -0.90 4.10 36.55
N ALA A 912 -0.94 4.63 37.77
CA ALA A 912 0.26 4.92 38.54
C ALA A 912 1.11 3.67 38.82
N ALA A 913 0.49 2.48 38.88
CA ALA A 913 1.14 1.21 39.15
C ALA A 913 1.78 0.56 37.90
N GLY A 914 1.50 1.07 36.69
CA GLY A 914 2.06 0.53 35.45
C GLY A 914 0.99 0.28 34.38
N HIS A 915 1.26 -0.72 33.53
CA HIS A 915 0.30 -1.18 32.52
C HIS A 915 -0.88 -1.89 33.17
N ALA A 916 -2.08 -1.66 32.62
CA ALA A 916 -3.31 -2.25 33.09
C ALA A 916 -4.21 -2.60 31.90
N TRP A 917 -5.03 -3.63 32.06
CA TRP A 917 -6.02 -4.08 31.09
C TRP A 917 -7.40 -3.99 31.73
N LEU A 918 -8.29 -3.22 31.10
CA LEU A 918 -9.66 -3.01 31.55
C LEU A 918 -10.58 -3.90 30.72
N HIS A 919 -11.38 -4.75 31.36
CA HIS A 919 -12.38 -5.56 30.67
C HIS A 919 -13.72 -5.53 31.44
N TRP A 920 -14.82 -5.77 30.72
CA TRP A 920 -16.12 -5.94 31.37
C TRP A 920 -16.20 -7.32 32.01
N ASP A 921 -16.64 -7.37 33.26
CA ASP A 921 -17.04 -8.60 33.94
C ASP A 921 -18.56 -8.60 34.08
N GLU A 922 -19.23 -9.46 33.31
CA GLU A 922 -20.69 -9.57 33.31
C GLU A 922 -21.23 -10.08 34.65
N THR A 923 -20.48 -10.91 35.37
CA THR A 923 -20.91 -11.45 36.66
C THR A 923 -20.83 -10.38 37.75
N ALA A 924 -19.76 -9.57 37.72
CA ALA A 924 -19.57 -8.47 38.65
C ALA A 924 -20.34 -7.19 38.25
N GLY A 925 -20.81 -7.11 37.00
CA GLY A 925 -21.52 -5.95 36.45
C GLY A 925 -20.67 -4.67 36.46
N ARG A 926 -19.36 -4.79 36.25
CA ARG A 926 -18.41 -3.66 36.34
C ARG A 926 -17.15 -3.89 35.50
N LEU A 927 -16.40 -2.81 35.26
CA LEU A 927 -15.04 -2.91 34.72
C LEU A 927 -14.09 -3.49 35.77
N VAL A 928 -13.33 -4.50 35.37
CA VAL A 928 -12.28 -5.13 36.17
C VAL A 928 -10.92 -4.77 35.59
N VAL A 929 -9.95 -4.58 36.48
CA VAL A 929 -8.57 -4.22 36.14
C VAL A 929 -7.67 -5.44 36.31
N SER A 930 -6.98 -5.82 35.24
CA SER A 930 -5.98 -6.89 35.23
C SER A 930 -4.59 -6.33 34.95
N PRO A 931 -3.52 -6.85 35.59
CA PRO A 931 -2.15 -6.57 35.19
C PRO A 931 -1.77 -7.28 33.87
N HIS A 932 -2.47 -8.35 33.52
CA HIS A 932 -2.19 -9.22 32.36
C HIS A 932 -3.21 -9.03 31.25
N ARG A 933 -2.75 -9.07 29.99
CA ARG A 933 -3.61 -8.97 28.79
C ARG A 933 -4.52 -10.20 28.65
N ASP A 934 -3.96 -11.39 28.85
CA ASP A 934 -4.74 -12.61 29.04
C ASP A 934 -4.99 -12.78 30.54
N TRP A 935 -6.04 -12.11 31.03
CA TRP A 935 -6.47 -12.19 32.41
C TRP A 935 -7.04 -13.56 32.80
N ARG A 936 -7.38 -14.42 31.83
CA ARG A 936 -7.82 -15.81 32.10
C ARG A 936 -6.63 -16.73 32.31
N GLY A 937 -5.63 -16.62 31.45
CA GLY A 937 -4.39 -17.38 31.53
C GLY A 937 -3.32 -16.78 32.45
N GLN A 938 -3.54 -15.55 32.94
CA GLN A 938 -2.57 -14.76 33.71
C GLN A 938 -1.25 -14.57 32.93
N THR A 939 -1.34 -14.23 31.64
CA THR A 939 -0.18 -13.98 30.78
C THR A 939 -0.30 -12.65 30.03
N ASP A 940 0.83 -12.11 29.55
CA ASP A 940 0.83 -10.86 28.79
C ASP A 940 0.50 -11.06 27.30
N GLY A 941 0.19 -12.28 26.89
CA GLY A 941 -0.27 -12.63 25.54
C GLY A 941 -1.71 -12.17 25.25
N PRO A 942 -2.14 -12.19 23.98
CA PRO A 942 -3.55 -11.92 23.62
C PRO A 942 -4.48 -12.96 24.26
N LEU A 943 -5.76 -12.60 24.44
CA LEU A 943 -6.79 -13.57 24.85
C LEU A 943 -6.82 -14.73 23.85
N ARG A 944 -7.02 -15.95 24.37
CA ARG A 944 -7.05 -17.16 23.54
C ARG A 944 -8.21 -17.07 22.55
N ARG A 945 -7.94 -17.40 21.28
CA ARG A 945 -8.97 -17.44 20.24
C ARG A 945 -10.03 -18.50 20.58
N GLY A 946 -11.31 -18.13 20.45
CA GLY A 946 -12.46 -19.00 20.71
C GLY A 946 -13.13 -18.76 22.06
N ASP A 947 -12.49 -18.05 22.98
CA ASP A 947 -13.15 -17.65 24.21
C ASP A 947 -14.21 -16.55 23.96
N ALA A 948 -15.22 -16.47 24.84
CA ALA A 948 -16.20 -15.39 24.80
C ALA A 948 -15.51 -14.02 24.94
N VAL A 949 -15.78 -13.11 23.99
CA VAL A 949 -15.26 -11.74 23.99
C VAL A 949 -16.19 -10.86 24.82
N PRO A 950 -15.71 -10.14 25.84
CA PRO A 950 -16.54 -9.21 26.60
C PRO A 950 -17.10 -8.08 25.71
N PRO A 951 -18.28 -7.53 26.03
CA PRO A 951 -18.82 -6.39 25.29
C PRO A 951 -18.01 -5.11 25.55
N LEU A 952 -18.00 -4.22 24.56
CA LEU A 952 -17.43 -2.89 24.72
C LEU A 952 -18.31 -2.01 25.59
N THR A 953 -17.72 -1.41 26.61
CA THR A 953 -18.41 -0.51 27.52
C THR A 953 -18.49 0.92 27.00
N THR A 954 -19.34 1.75 27.60
CA THR A 954 -19.54 3.15 27.20
C THR A 954 -18.23 3.94 27.28
N SER A 955 -17.38 3.72 28.28
CA SER A 955 -16.09 4.38 28.40
C SER A 955 -15.10 3.92 27.32
N MET A 956 -15.15 2.64 26.93
CA MET A 956 -14.34 2.13 25.81
C MET A 956 -14.80 2.71 24.47
N VAL A 957 -16.11 2.85 24.26
CA VAL A 957 -16.65 3.57 23.09
C VAL A 957 -16.23 5.04 23.10
N ALA A 958 -16.17 5.68 24.26
CA ALA A 958 -15.63 7.04 24.38
C ALA A 958 -14.15 7.13 23.99
N VAL A 959 -13.33 6.12 24.34
CA VAL A 959 -11.94 6.02 23.86
C VAL A 959 -11.87 5.94 22.34
N VAL A 960 -12.71 5.09 21.72
CA VAL A 960 -12.80 4.98 20.25
C VAL A 960 -13.16 6.33 19.63
N LEU A 961 -14.19 7.02 20.15
CA LEU A 961 -14.60 8.32 19.61
C LEU A 961 -13.52 9.39 19.82
N ALA A 962 -12.88 9.44 20.99
CA ALA A 962 -11.78 10.36 21.26
C ALA A 962 -10.64 10.18 20.27
N SER A 963 -10.31 8.93 19.92
CA SER A 963 -9.26 8.62 18.93
C SER A 963 -9.53 9.20 17.53
N LEU A 964 -10.80 9.32 17.12
CA LEU A 964 -11.17 9.94 15.85
C LEU A 964 -10.74 11.42 15.77
N SER A 965 -10.43 12.04 16.91
CA SER A 965 -9.93 13.41 16.96
C SER A 965 -8.47 13.53 16.51
N HIS A 966 -7.70 12.43 16.51
CA HIS A 966 -6.26 12.43 16.19
C HIS A 966 -5.76 11.29 15.32
N ALA A 967 -6.55 10.26 15.06
CA ALA A 967 -6.14 9.11 14.27
C ALA A 967 -6.13 9.43 12.76
N ASP A 968 -5.03 9.10 12.09
CA ASP A 968 -4.89 9.16 10.64
C ASP A 968 -5.64 8.00 9.94
N HIS A 969 -5.81 6.87 10.66
CA HIS A 969 -6.60 5.71 10.25
C HIS A 969 -7.84 5.60 11.14
N HIS A 970 -9.03 5.54 10.52
CA HIS A 970 -10.29 5.45 11.25
C HIS A 970 -10.58 3.96 11.60
N PRO A 971 -11.07 3.65 12.81
CA PRO A 971 -11.55 2.31 13.17
C PRO A 971 -12.90 2.01 12.48
N GLN A 972 -12.95 2.11 11.14
CA GLN A 972 -14.18 1.92 10.35
C GLN A 972 -14.69 0.48 10.50
N GLU A 973 -13.79 -0.48 10.61
CA GLU A 973 -14.16 -1.89 10.80
C GLU A 973 -14.81 -2.13 12.16
N LEU A 974 -14.29 -1.53 13.24
CA LEU A 974 -14.94 -1.54 14.55
C LEU A 974 -16.36 -0.96 14.50
N LEU A 975 -16.56 0.14 13.76
CA LEU A 975 -17.87 0.79 13.60
C LEU A 975 -18.85 -0.03 12.74
N ARG A 976 -18.36 -0.92 11.87
CA ARG A 976 -19.17 -1.77 10.97
C ARG A 976 -19.42 -3.18 11.52
N SER A 977 -18.51 -3.70 12.33
CA SER A 977 -18.50 -5.08 12.84
C SER A 977 -19.60 -5.40 13.85
N GLY A 978 -20.50 -4.44 14.13
CA GLY A 978 -21.60 -4.62 15.08
C GLY A 978 -21.17 -4.60 16.55
N LEU A 979 -19.90 -4.29 16.84
CA LEU A 979 -19.35 -4.21 18.20
C LEU A 979 -19.78 -2.95 18.96
N VAL A 980 -20.28 -1.93 18.25
CA VAL A 980 -20.70 -0.65 18.82
C VAL A 980 -22.11 -0.30 18.36
N GLY A 981 -22.97 0.03 19.32
CA GLY A 981 -24.33 0.52 19.07
C GLY A 981 -24.48 2.02 19.29
N SER A 982 -25.50 2.61 18.66
CA SER A 982 -25.80 4.04 18.76
C SER A 982 -26.12 4.48 20.20
N ALA A 983 -26.65 3.58 21.05
CA ALA A 983 -26.90 3.87 22.45
C ALA A 983 -25.61 4.19 23.23
N ALA A 984 -24.56 3.38 23.06
CA ALA A 984 -23.26 3.61 23.70
C ALA A 984 -22.58 4.87 23.17
N VAL A 985 -22.69 5.11 21.84
CA VAL A 985 -22.18 6.34 21.20
C VAL A 985 -22.86 7.58 21.77
N ALA A 986 -24.18 7.57 21.98
CA ALA A 986 -24.90 8.70 22.54
C ALA A 986 -24.40 9.06 23.96
N LEU A 987 -24.23 8.06 24.83
CA LEU A 987 -23.70 8.26 26.18
C LEU A 987 -22.25 8.74 26.16
N ALA A 988 -21.40 8.13 25.32
CA ALA A 988 -20.01 8.50 25.18
C ALA A 988 -19.82 9.94 24.66
N VAL A 989 -20.59 10.37 23.66
CA VAL A 989 -20.54 11.75 23.13
C VAL A 989 -20.98 12.76 24.20
N ARG A 990 -22.05 12.46 24.95
CA ARG A 990 -22.52 13.32 26.05
C ARG A 990 -21.47 13.52 27.14
N ALA A 991 -20.65 12.50 27.40
CA ALA A 991 -19.53 12.58 28.33
C ALA A 991 -18.37 13.39 27.73
N LEU A 992 -17.97 13.09 26.49
CA LEU A 992 -16.81 13.70 25.83
C LEU A 992 -16.98 15.19 25.50
N VAL A 993 -18.12 15.59 24.91
CA VAL A 993 -18.28 16.93 24.30
C VAL A 993 -18.22 18.08 25.33
N ARG A 994 -18.34 17.76 26.62
CA ARG A 994 -18.25 18.72 27.73
C ARG A 994 -16.82 19.16 28.01
N HIS A 995 -15.82 18.45 27.50
CA HIS A 995 -14.41 18.77 27.72
C HIS A 995 -13.89 19.75 26.65
N PRO A 996 -13.15 20.80 27.04
CA PRO A 996 -12.73 21.87 26.12
C PRO A 996 -11.78 21.39 25.01
N ASP A 997 -11.03 20.32 25.26
CA ASP A 997 -10.10 19.73 24.31
C ASP A 997 -10.78 18.85 23.24
N VAL A 998 -12.05 18.51 23.44
CA VAL A 998 -12.83 17.64 22.54
C VAL A 998 -13.50 18.47 21.46
N SER A 999 -13.30 18.05 20.20
CA SER A 999 -13.94 18.66 19.04
C SER A 999 -14.62 17.61 18.16
N PRO A 1000 -15.96 17.62 18.06
CA PRO A 1000 -16.69 16.71 17.17
C PRO A 1000 -16.36 16.87 15.68
N ALA A 1001 -15.69 17.96 15.27
CA ALA A 1001 -15.40 18.26 13.86
C ALA A 1001 -14.63 17.15 13.12
N ARG A 1002 -13.78 16.40 13.83
CA ARG A 1002 -13.07 15.24 13.28
C ARG A 1002 -13.81 13.93 13.50
N MET A 1003 -14.59 13.80 14.58
CA MET A 1003 -15.43 12.62 14.87
C MET A 1003 -16.51 12.39 13.81
N VAL A 1004 -16.97 13.43 13.11
CA VAL A 1004 -17.95 13.32 12.01
C VAL A 1004 -17.32 12.97 10.65
N ARG A 1005 -15.99 12.85 10.55
CA ARG A 1005 -15.31 12.53 9.28
C ARG A 1005 -15.70 11.16 8.70
N PRO A 1006 -15.84 10.07 9.51
CA PRO A 1006 -16.30 8.78 8.99
C PRO A 1006 -17.64 8.87 8.27
N LEU A 1007 -18.59 9.65 8.80
CA LEU A 1007 -19.91 9.86 8.21
C LEU A 1007 -19.85 10.48 6.80
N GLU A 1008 -18.86 11.30 6.49
CA GLU A 1008 -18.69 11.85 5.14
C GLU A 1008 -18.04 10.88 4.17
N SER A 1009 -17.06 10.12 4.66
CA SER A 1009 -16.31 9.17 3.85
C SER A 1009 -17.06 7.87 3.60
N ASP A 1010 -18.05 7.56 4.44
CA ASP A 1010 -18.82 6.32 4.42
C ASP A 1010 -20.17 6.51 5.13
N ALA A 1011 -21.23 6.60 4.33
CA ALA A 1011 -22.59 6.74 4.84
C ALA A 1011 -23.03 5.53 5.68
N THR A 1012 -22.47 4.33 5.48
CA THR A 1012 -22.88 3.11 6.22
C THR A 1012 -22.52 3.15 7.70
N THR A 1013 -21.72 4.13 8.13
CA THR A 1013 -21.46 4.40 9.56
C THR A 1013 -22.58 5.19 10.25
N LEU A 1014 -23.53 5.76 9.48
CA LEU A 1014 -24.62 6.59 9.99
C LEU A 1014 -25.50 5.90 11.05
N PRO A 1015 -25.90 4.62 10.92
CA PRO A 1015 -26.71 3.94 11.94
C PRO A 1015 -26.08 3.92 13.34
N VAL A 1016 -24.74 3.93 13.41
CA VAL A 1016 -23.98 3.92 14.67
C VAL A 1016 -23.64 5.34 15.12
N LEU A 1017 -23.24 6.22 14.18
CA LEU A 1017 -22.65 7.54 14.50
C LEU A 1017 -23.61 8.73 14.43
N TRP A 1018 -24.89 8.56 14.05
CA TRP A 1018 -25.88 9.64 14.12
C TRP A 1018 -25.91 10.38 15.49
N PRO A 1019 -25.67 9.74 16.66
CA PRO A 1019 -25.69 10.46 17.94
C PRO A 1019 -24.57 11.50 18.06
N VAL A 1020 -23.45 11.34 17.35
CA VAL A 1020 -22.39 12.35 17.29
C VAL A 1020 -22.95 13.67 16.74
N LEU A 1021 -23.88 13.62 15.78
CA LEU A 1021 -24.51 14.81 15.22
C LEU A 1021 -25.51 15.43 16.21
N VAL A 1022 -26.45 14.62 16.70
CA VAL A 1022 -27.57 15.08 17.55
C VAL A 1022 -27.06 15.59 18.90
N GLU A 1023 -26.18 14.85 19.57
CA GLU A 1023 -25.68 15.24 20.90
C GLU A 1023 -24.71 16.43 20.85
N SER A 1024 -23.98 16.59 19.74
CA SER A 1024 -23.16 17.79 19.52
C SER A 1024 -24.03 19.04 19.33
N VAL A 1025 -25.13 18.93 18.57
CA VAL A 1025 -26.11 20.02 18.41
C VAL A 1025 -26.78 20.35 19.76
N ARG A 1026 -27.15 19.32 20.53
CA ARG A 1026 -27.70 19.47 21.88
C ARG A 1026 -26.76 20.25 22.79
N HIS A 1027 -25.49 19.87 22.84
CA HIS A 1027 -24.49 20.56 23.67
C HIS A 1027 -24.22 21.98 23.18
N ALA A 1028 -24.09 22.19 21.87
CA ALA A 1028 -23.86 23.54 21.33
C ALA A 1028 -25.01 24.51 21.66
N ALA A 1029 -26.24 24.01 21.77
CA ALA A 1029 -27.39 24.82 22.17
C ALA A 1029 -27.32 25.30 23.63
N THR A 1030 -26.61 24.59 24.50
CA THR A 1030 -26.41 24.99 25.91
C THR A 1030 -25.24 25.95 26.13
N VAL A 1031 -24.41 26.20 25.10
CA VAL A 1031 -23.29 27.13 25.19
C VAL A 1031 -23.78 28.57 25.01
N ASP A 1032 -23.55 29.41 26.02
CA ASP A 1032 -23.87 30.84 25.97
C ASP A 1032 -22.99 31.60 24.98
N GLY A 1033 -23.55 32.62 24.32
CA GLY A 1033 -22.82 33.46 23.37
C GLY A 1033 -22.62 32.83 21.99
N ALA A 1034 -21.42 33.01 21.42
CA ALA A 1034 -21.11 32.56 20.07
C ALA A 1034 -21.07 31.02 20.00
N PRO A 1035 -21.73 30.38 19.00
CA PRO A 1035 -21.68 28.94 18.86
C PRO A 1035 -20.23 28.44 18.70
N PRO A 1036 -19.90 27.22 19.18
CA PRO A 1036 -18.57 26.65 19.02
C PRO A 1036 -18.14 26.58 17.55
N HIS A 1037 -16.86 26.89 17.27
CA HIS A 1037 -16.34 26.92 15.89
C HIS A 1037 -16.52 25.57 15.16
N TRP A 1038 -16.45 24.46 15.89
CA TRP A 1038 -16.65 23.11 15.34
C TRP A 1038 -18.10 22.82 14.93
N LEU A 1039 -19.10 23.57 15.42
CA LEU A 1039 -20.52 23.32 15.12
C LEU A 1039 -20.81 23.44 13.63
N ASN A 1040 -20.17 24.40 12.95
CA ASN A 1040 -20.32 24.60 11.52
C ASN A 1040 -20.04 23.31 10.72
N ARG A 1041 -19.04 22.54 11.18
CA ARG A 1041 -18.64 21.28 10.57
C ARG A 1041 -19.64 20.15 10.85
N VAL A 1042 -20.15 20.06 12.07
CA VAL A 1042 -21.19 19.06 12.42
C VAL A 1042 -22.45 19.29 11.58
N LEU A 1043 -22.86 20.55 11.41
CA LEU A 1043 -24.03 20.90 10.61
C LEU A 1043 -23.83 20.63 9.11
N ASP A 1044 -22.61 20.76 8.57
CA ASP A 1044 -22.31 20.36 7.19
C ASP A 1044 -22.59 18.87 6.96
N VAL A 1045 -22.13 18.02 7.89
CA VAL A 1045 -22.35 16.56 7.81
C VAL A 1045 -23.80 16.19 8.05
N ALA A 1046 -24.49 16.87 8.97
CA ALA A 1046 -25.92 16.65 9.19
C ALA A 1046 -26.77 17.03 7.96
N LEU A 1047 -26.42 18.13 7.28
CA LEU A 1047 -27.08 18.51 6.02
C LEU A 1047 -26.81 17.53 4.89
N LEU A 1048 -25.60 16.96 4.83
CA LEU A 1048 -25.25 15.91 3.85
C LEU A 1048 -26.16 14.68 3.99
N HIS A 1049 -26.51 14.29 5.22
CA HIS A 1049 -27.32 13.10 5.53
C HIS A 1049 -28.78 13.41 5.87
N ALA A 1050 -29.27 14.63 5.60
CA ALA A 1050 -30.58 15.07 6.08
C ALA A 1050 -31.74 14.18 5.59
N ALA A 1051 -31.66 13.66 4.35
CA ALA A 1051 -32.68 12.76 3.81
C ALA A 1051 -32.71 11.42 4.56
N HIS A 1052 -31.54 10.77 4.74
CA HIS A 1052 -31.43 9.52 5.50
C HIS A 1052 -31.79 9.69 6.97
N LEU A 1053 -31.43 10.80 7.59
CA LEU A 1053 -31.77 11.11 8.99
C LEU A 1053 -33.28 11.31 9.17
N ARG A 1054 -33.96 11.93 8.20
CA ARG A 1054 -35.43 12.07 8.21
C ARG A 1054 -36.11 10.71 8.03
N GLU A 1055 -35.72 9.95 7.02
CA GLU A 1055 -36.25 8.61 6.77
C GLU A 1055 -36.05 7.68 7.99
N ALA A 1056 -34.88 7.76 8.65
CA ALA A 1056 -34.61 7.01 9.88
C ALA A 1056 -35.53 7.43 11.03
N ALA A 1057 -35.86 8.73 11.14
CA ALA A 1057 -36.84 9.22 12.10
C ALA A 1057 -38.24 8.69 11.80
N ASP A 1058 -38.65 8.74 10.53
CA ASP A 1058 -39.97 8.28 10.06
C ASP A 1058 -40.16 6.76 10.25
N ARG A 1059 -39.08 5.98 10.09
CA ARG A 1059 -39.05 4.53 10.37
C ARG A 1059 -38.88 4.17 11.85
N GLY A 1060 -38.76 5.15 12.76
CA GLY A 1060 -38.59 4.92 14.20
C GLY A 1060 -37.21 4.35 14.60
N LEU A 1061 -36.19 4.52 13.75
CA LEU A 1061 -34.82 4.02 13.97
C LEU A 1061 -33.98 4.98 14.84
N LEU A 1062 -34.47 6.20 15.07
CA LEU A 1062 -33.90 7.17 16.02
C LEU A 1062 -34.68 7.11 17.35
N PRO A 1063 -34.09 6.59 18.45
CA PRO A 1063 -34.80 6.40 19.71
C PRO A 1063 -34.99 7.69 20.52
N GLY A 1064 -35.98 7.70 21.41
CA GLY A 1064 -36.19 8.75 22.41
C GLY A 1064 -36.54 10.11 21.79
N ASP A 1065 -35.87 11.17 22.26
CA ASP A 1065 -36.07 12.55 21.76
C ASP A 1065 -35.20 12.89 20.53
N ALA A 1066 -34.37 11.95 20.04
CA ALA A 1066 -33.47 12.16 18.91
C ALA A 1066 -34.17 12.63 17.61
N PRO A 1067 -35.36 12.10 17.21
CA PRO A 1067 -36.09 12.61 16.05
C PRO A 1067 -36.37 14.11 16.09
N THR A 1068 -36.49 14.69 17.28
CA THR A 1068 -36.78 16.13 17.46
C THR A 1068 -35.54 17.03 17.41
N TRP A 1069 -34.34 16.45 17.28
CA TRP A 1069 -33.05 17.14 17.27
C TRP A 1069 -32.91 18.18 18.40
N PRO A 1070 -32.81 17.74 19.66
CA PRO A 1070 -32.83 18.64 20.80
C PRO A 1070 -31.75 19.72 20.72
N GLY A 1071 -32.14 20.98 20.88
CA GLY A 1071 -31.27 22.15 20.74
C GLY A 1071 -31.19 22.75 19.33
N LEU A 1072 -31.63 22.04 18.27
CA LEU A 1072 -31.60 22.56 16.90
C LEU A 1072 -32.50 23.78 16.71
N ALA A 1073 -33.73 23.73 17.23
CA ALA A 1073 -34.66 24.86 17.19
C ALA A 1073 -34.13 26.09 17.95
N VAL A 1074 -33.45 25.86 19.09
CA VAL A 1074 -32.80 26.91 19.88
C VAL A 1074 -31.70 27.60 19.05
N LEU A 1075 -30.84 26.82 18.40
CA LEU A 1075 -29.78 27.35 17.53
C LEU A 1075 -30.34 28.07 16.31
N ALA A 1076 -31.39 27.53 15.67
CA ALA A 1076 -32.04 28.16 14.52
C ALA A 1076 -32.67 29.53 14.88
N ALA A 1077 -33.20 29.67 16.10
CA ALA A 1077 -33.82 30.90 16.61
C ALA A 1077 -32.82 31.97 17.09
N ARG A 1078 -31.54 31.64 17.29
CA ARG A 1078 -30.53 32.63 17.73
C ARG A 1078 -30.37 33.75 16.69
N PRO A 1079 -30.26 35.03 17.11
CA PRO A 1079 -30.00 36.15 16.21
C PRO A 1079 -28.58 36.06 15.62
N GLY A 1080 -28.42 36.42 14.34
CA GLY A 1080 -27.12 36.47 13.65
C GLY A 1080 -27.09 35.77 12.28
N SER A 1081 -26.04 36.06 11.52
CA SER A 1081 -25.83 35.62 10.12
C SER A 1081 -24.63 34.67 9.92
N SER A 1082 -24.03 34.18 11.02
CA SER A 1082 -22.91 33.24 10.95
C SER A 1082 -23.29 31.98 10.14
N ALA A 1083 -22.30 31.37 9.50
CA ALA A 1083 -22.53 30.19 8.66
C ALA A 1083 -23.22 29.04 9.43
N ALA A 1084 -22.82 28.82 10.68
CA ALA A 1084 -23.43 27.80 11.54
C ALA A 1084 -24.92 28.07 11.80
N LEU A 1085 -25.32 29.30 12.11
CA LEU A 1085 -26.73 29.64 12.36
C LEU A 1085 -27.59 29.50 11.09
N ARG A 1086 -27.05 29.89 9.92
CA ARG A 1086 -27.75 29.69 8.64
C ARG A 1086 -27.96 28.20 8.34
N LYS A 1087 -26.94 27.37 8.57
CA LYS A 1087 -27.04 25.91 8.40
C LYS A 1087 -27.98 25.25 9.40
N ALA A 1088 -28.02 25.74 10.64
CA ALA A 1088 -28.98 25.25 11.65
C ALA A 1088 -30.43 25.52 11.21
N ARG A 1089 -30.70 26.69 10.62
CA ARG A 1089 -32.03 27.00 10.05
C ARG A 1089 -32.38 26.11 8.85
N ASP A 1090 -31.45 25.90 7.93
CA ASP A 1090 -31.64 24.99 6.78
C ASP A 1090 -31.88 23.54 7.25
N LEU A 1091 -31.07 23.06 8.20
CA LEU A 1091 -31.22 21.72 8.76
C LEU A 1091 -32.56 21.57 9.49
N SER A 1092 -32.97 22.57 10.28
CA SER A 1092 -34.29 22.60 10.92
C SER A 1092 -35.42 22.57 9.89
N ALA A 1093 -35.27 23.31 8.79
CA ALA A 1093 -36.26 23.33 7.72
C ALA A 1093 -36.37 21.96 7.01
N ARG A 1094 -35.25 21.26 6.88
CA ARG A 1094 -35.24 19.90 6.31
C ARG A 1094 -35.75 18.87 7.30
N LEU A 1095 -35.39 18.90 8.58
CA LEU A 1095 -35.70 17.79 9.47
C LEU A 1095 -37.01 17.95 10.25
N LEU A 1096 -37.43 19.19 10.55
CA LEU A 1096 -38.49 19.45 11.53
C LEU A 1096 -39.73 20.14 10.97
N THR A 1097 -39.69 20.72 9.77
CA THR A 1097 -40.89 21.28 9.11
C THR A 1097 -41.49 20.30 8.12
N ASP A 1098 -42.76 20.00 8.33
CA ASP A 1098 -43.61 19.13 7.50
C ASP A 1098 -44.10 19.89 6.25
N PRO A 1099 -43.73 19.49 5.01
CA PRO A 1099 -44.40 19.94 3.81
C PRO A 1099 -45.45 18.90 3.35
N GLY A 1100 -46.37 18.50 4.22
CA GLY A 1100 -47.74 18.13 3.86
C GLY A 1100 -48.05 16.65 3.56
N ARG A 1101 -48.81 16.05 4.51
CA ARG A 1101 -49.91 15.05 4.34
C ARG A 1101 -49.54 13.54 4.40
N PRO A 1102 -50.52 12.65 4.69
CA PRO A 1102 -51.18 12.35 5.96
C PRO A 1102 -50.77 10.97 6.53
N SER A 1103 -51.02 10.76 7.82
CA SER A 1103 -50.86 9.47 8.53
C SER A 1103 -51.58 8.31 7.81
N SER A 1104 -50.80 7.33 7.34
CA SER A 1104 -51.26 5.98 7.02
C SER A 1104 -50.70 5.00 8.07
N ALA A 1105 -51.11 5.15 9.32
CA ALA A 1105 -50.97 4.09 10.32
C ALA A 1105 -52.02 3.00 10.04
N GLY A 1106 -51.68 2.05 9.17
CA GLY A 1106 -52.36 0.75 9.09
C GLY A 1106 -51.76 -0.19 10.13
N PRO A 1107 -52.54 -0.96 10.91
CA PRO A 1107 -52.00 -1.82 11.95
C PRO A 1107 -51.22 -2.99 11.34
N LEU A 1108 -50.00 -3.22 11.84
CA LEU A 1108 -49.21 -4.42 11.54
C LEU A 1108 -49.95 -5.68 12.04
N PRO A 1109 -49.85 -6.82 11.32
CA PRO A 1109 -50.53 -8.06 11.68
C PRO A 1109 -49.87 -8.72 12.89
N VAL A 1110 -50.71 -9.22 13.80
CA VAL A 1110 -50.35 -10.03 14.97
C VAL A 1110 -49.72 -11.36 14.52
N PRO A 1111 -48.61 -11.83 15.12
CA PRO A 1111 -48.06 -13.14 14.80
C PRO A 1111 -48.96 -14.25 15.36
N VAL A 1112 -49.49 -15.09 14.48
CA VAL A 1112 -50.26 -16.28 14.83
C VAL A 1112 -49.31 -17.34 15.38
N THR A 1113 -49.45 -17.65 16.66
CA THR A 1113 -48.92 -18.86 17.30
C THR A 1113 -49.55 -20.11 16.67
N SER A 1114 -48.69 -20.98 16.15
CA SER A 1114 -48.97 -22.36 15.78
C SER A 1114 -49.61 -23.12 16.95
N LEU A 1115 -50.84 -23.59 16.75
CA LEU A 1115 -51.38 -24.75 17.44
C LEU A 1115 -52.00 -25.70 16.41
N ASP A 1116 -51.75 -26.96 16.70
CA ASP A 1116 -51.87 -28.15 15.89
C ASP A 1116 -53.33 -28.60 15.68
N GLN A 1117 -53.48 -29.56 14.75
CA GLN A 1117 -54.57 -30.54 14.60
C GLN A 1117 -55.65 -30.38 13.51
N THR A 1118 -55.44 -31.23 12.49
CA THR A 1118 -56.41 -32.16 11.86
C THR A 1118 -57.60 -31.66 11.05
N GLY A 1119 -57.67 -32.13 9.79
CA GLY A 1119 -58.93 -32.46 9.13
C GLY A 1119 -59.11 -31.93 7.70
N ARG A 1120 -58.67 -32.71 6.72
CA ARG A 1120 -59.15 -32.70 5.32
C ARG A 1120 -60.63 -33.14 5.26
N PRO A 1121 -61.40 -32.88 4.17
CA PRO A 1121 -60.99 -32.83 2.75
C PRO A 1121 -60.84 -31.44 2.16
#